data_AF-A0A3L7SJR2-F1
#
_entry.id   AF-A0A3L7SJR2-F1
#
_cell.length_a   1.000
_cell.length_b   1.000
_cell.length_c   1.000
_cell.angle_alpha   90.00
_cell.angle_beta   90.00
_cell.angle_gamma   90.00
#
_symmetry.space_group_name_H-M   'P 1'
#
loop_
_entity.id
_entity.type
_entity.pdbx_description
1 polymer ?
#
loop_
_entity_poly.entity_id
_entity_poly.type
_entity_poly.pdbx_seq_one_letter_code
_entity_poly.pdbx_strand_id
1 'polypeptide(L)'
;MRRSVFTSRLVALLSILTAIGPAAVRAASPEIRGTWLTTTSSDDWSTANLQNTMNSLKQTGFNTVYVEAWKQGYTNYTSASLSAFTGSPSLNPTVGGRNFLNETRTAAANAGLIHGAWFEYGLMAEYSSPSNPLAVKCRDATWTVGTTSGTGWLLEDSAGNYTNSSNNFVWMNPLVPEVRSLIKGIVVDAINQFDLQVVQFDDHLAWPVQFGFDDYTKAVYKQETNRNLPTNYLDSNFRTWRQGKTQALFEEIAAAAKAAKPSVIVSLSPSTASFSSSNYCADWTKWLGSTDEVLPQVYRSSYGSFATDWAAQITASGTYRPELAAGLRLLGTGSATPWVDLEQQLDRTRADTALGHSIWYSEGVTVSGTVNPSNYNTQLKAYYNVPTNGPAANPHFTSVRWSGTGGTGGNGTWSVLATTWKDRSTIWVQDALGIFDGPGGTVTMSGTVGVGGGLDFRTTGYTVSGGTMAMRGHTRAANAITVASGVTATIASTLTGSTGLTKSGTGVLALAGTGTGLSGGVAITAGMLTVGTGGTAGTLAVSNTITIAAGGTLGFNRSDAYGGAFANAISGSGAIRLLSGSLGLSGSQSFTGATIVSAGTLTASAAALQGTSSIAVDGGVLSAAGYNSSAPLTVAASGSATISGTGLSLAAVTNNGSGGRGVNFTAATGTITLAGLSGTGSTRFGSHAAIAGGVSAGTVTAVGGLTATITGGAVTAGSLTSETVSGGTLGIAGSAAITRFSGGSATLAGPATIGTMASGSVTLSGSTATITTLSGGRVSLGGTALTVSGGTFAGTLSGSTGSLRKTGPGVLVLSSSSSLSAPTTVLGGVLRLDDAAALAASRITTLAGGTLTIAPRLAATIGGLAPNAGGLIDVRDGSITVVSGLSAADLVTAIVAGRADGSWTGTSGISSSVAAADVTSSIPRAVGWVDNGDGSVMASYAAPGDTNVDQLVDVLDAGNFLTLGKFDTALPASWFEGDFNYDNLVDVLDAADFFGTGLYDTGVYNGGAGGIASVPEPTVPVSIILVIAAHAAIAARRRSK
;
A
#
# COMPACT_ATOMS: atom_id res chain seq x y z
N MET A 1 51.69 -23.05 -2.28
CA MET A 1 51.67 -21.56 -2.29
C MET A 1 51.74 -20.93 -3.71
N ARG A 2 51.21 -21.55 -4.78
CA ARG A 2 51.14 -20.93 -6.13
C ARG A 2 49.87 -21.25 -6.94
N ARG A 3 48.76 -21.60 -6.27
CA ARG A 3 47.46 -21.87 -6.94
C ARG A 3 46.27 -21.05 -6.43
N SER A 4 46.41 -20.28 -5.34
CA SER A 4 45.31 -19.44 -4.82
C SER A 4 45.33 -17.97 -5.27
N VAL A 5 46.37 -17.53 -6.00
CA VAL A 5 46.50 -16.12 -6.46
C VAL A 5 45.92 -15.91 -7.87
N PHE A 6 45.74 -16.99 -8.65
CA PHE A 6 45.19 -16.91 -10.01
C PHE A 6 43.66 -16.87 -10.06
N THR A 7 42.97 -17.51 -9.11
CA THR A 7 41.50 -17.54 -9.04
C THR A 7 40.90 -16.23 -8.51
N SER A 8 41.57 -15.54 -7.59
CA SER A 8 41.09 -14.24 -7.07
C SER A 8 41.28 -13.09 -8.07
N ARG A 9 42.26 -13.16 -8.98
CA ARG A 9 42.43 -12.16 -10.05
C ARG A 9 41.50 -12.37 -11.23
N LEU A 10 41.10 -13.61 -11.53
CA LEU A 10 40.12 -13.91 -12.59
C LEU A 10 38.70 -13.51 -12.18
N VAL A 11 38.32 -13.67 -10.91
CA VAL A 11 37.02 -13.19 -10.38
C VAL A 11 36.99 -11.66 -10.29
N ALA A 12 38.10 -11.00 -9.96
CA ALA A 12 38.17 -9.53 -9.98
C ALA A 12 38.13 -8.95 -11.41
N LEU A 13 38.74 -9.61 -12.41
CA LEU A 13 38.64 -9.18 -13.81
C LEU A 13 37.25 -9.44 -14.42
N LEU A 14 36.56 -10.52 -14.01
CA LEU A 14 35.16 -10.78 -14.41
C LEU A 14 34.14 -9.87 -13.70
N SER A 15 34.48 -9.35 -12.52
CA SER A 15 33.64 -8.39 -11.77
C SER A 15 33.78 -6.95 -12.27
N ILE A 16 34.84 -6.64 -13.01
CA ILE A 16 35.06 -5.33 -13.65
C ILE A 16 34.48 -5.29 -15.07
N LEU A 17 34.22 -6.44 -15.70
CA LEU A 17 33.53 -6.52 -17.00
C LEU A 17 32.00 -6.50 -16.93
N THR A 18 31.39 -6.47 -15.74
CA THR A 18 29.92 -6.39 -15.54
C THR A 18 29.44 -5.06 -14.96
N ALA A 19 30.33 -4.06 -14.85
CA ALA A 19 30.01 -2.72 -14.35
C ALA A 19 30.00 -1.63 -15.43
N ILE A 20 29.90 -1.98 -16.71
CA ILE A 20 29.33 -1.06 -17.71
C ILE A 20 27.83 -1.31 -17.69
N GLY A 21 27.14 -0.72 -16.71
CA GLY A 21 25.69 -0.53 -16.85
C GLY A 21 25.43 0.14 -18.20
N PRO A 22 24.31 -0.17 -18.89
CA PRO A 22 24.00 0.47 -20.16
C PRO A 22 24.20 1.97 -19.99
N ALA A 23 25.05 2.57 -20.84
CA ALA A 23 25.29 4.00 -20.84
C ALA A 23 23.92 4.68 -20.74
N ALA A 24 23.74 5.53 -19.73
CA ALA A 24 22.46 6.20 -19.51
C ALA A 24 22.03 6.81 -20.84
N VAL A 25 20.93 6.31 -21.39
CA VAL A 25 20.37 6.76 -22.66
C VAL A 25 20.10 8.26 -22.49
N ARG A 26 20.97 9.11 -23.05
CA ARG A 26 20.74 10.55 -23.05
C ARG A 26 19.63 10.81 -24.05
N ALA A 27 18.47 11.19 -23.53
CA ALA A 27 17.38 11.69 -24.35
C ALA A 27 17.88 12.89 -25.19
N ALA A 28 17.45 13.00 -26.44
CA ALA A 28 17.75 14.13 -27.30
C ALA A 28 17.26 15.43 -26.64
N SER A 29 18.14 16.44 -26.59
CA SER A 29 17.76 17.77 -26.14
C SER A 29 16.71 18.37 -27.09
N PRO A 30 15.77 19.20 -26.59
CA PRO A 30 14.87 19.94 -27.45
C PRO A 30 15.65 20.81 -28.44
N GLU A 31 15.35 20.68 -29.73
CA GLU A 31 15.92 21.49 -30.81
C GLU A 31 14.96 21.47 -32.00
N ILE A 32 14.93 22.54 -32.82
CA ILE A 32 14.23 22.51 -34.10
C ILE A 32 15.00 21.59 -35.05
N ARG A 33 14.28 20.66 -35.67
CA ARG A 33 14.76 19.86 -36.80
C ARG A 33 13.75 20.01 -37.92
N GLY A 34 13.98 21.03 -38.75
CA GLY A 34 13.10 21.49 -39.81
C GLY A 34 13.50 21.05 -41.21
N THR A 35 12.55 21.07 -42.14
CA THR A 35 12.81 21.04 -43.59
C THR A 35 11.70 21.77 -44.34
N TRP A 36 12.00 22.27 -45.52
CA TRP A 36 11.00 22.85 -46.43
C TRP A 36 10.39 21.80 -47.36
N LEU A 37 9.10 21.97 -47.68
CA LEU A 37 8.35 21.19 -48.66
C LEU A 37 7.76 22.14 -49.72
N THR A 38 8.30 22.07 -50.94
CA THR A 38 7.92 22.89 -52.09
C THR A 38 7.22 22.05 -53.14
N THR A 39 6.39 22.69 -53.98
CA THR A 39 5.77 22.06 -55.16
C THR A 39 6.72 22.00 -56.37
N THR A 40 7.92 22.59 -56.27
CA THR A 40 8.90 22.70 -57.36
C THR A 40 9.97 21.61 -57.25
N SER A 41 10.28 20.93 -58.36
CA SER A 41 11.41 19.99 -58.46
C SER A 41 11.44 18.88 -57.39
N SER A 42 10.27 18.40 -56.96
CA SER A 42 10.08 17.25 -56.07
C SER A 42 8.69 16.63 -56.25
N ASP A 43 8.53 15.35 -55.92
CA ASP A 43 7.26 14.63 -55.88
C ASP A 43 6.82 14.22 -54.45
N ASP A 44 7.55 14.67 -53.43
CA ASP A 44 7.29 14.39 -52.01
C ASP A 44 5.91 14.86 -51.53
N TRP A 45 5.35 15.85 -52.22
CA TRP A 45 4.05 16.47 -51.96
C TRP A 45 2.88 15.81 -52.70
N SER A 46 3.17 14.88 -53.60
CA SER A 46 2.16 14.15 -54.36
C SER A 46 1.23 13.37 -53.44
N THR A 47 -0.02 13.16 -53.87
CA THR A 47 -1.01 12.40 -53.08
C THR A 47 -0.50 10.99 -52.72
N ALA A 48 0.29 10.36 -53.59
CA ALA A 48 0.83 9.02 -53.36
C ALA A 48 1.93 8.98 -52.28
N ASN A 49 2.75 10.04 -52.18
CA ASN A 49 3.94 10.04 -51.34
C ASN A 49 3.75 10.79 -50.01
N LEU A 50 2.83 11.76 -49.95
CA LEU A 50 2.75 12.74 -48.85
C LEU A 50 2.83 12.14 -47.43
N GLN A 51 2.01 11.12 -47.13
CA GLN A 51 2.01 10.54 -45.78
C GLN A 51 3.31 9.75 -45.50
N ASN A 52 3.89 9.10 -46.50
CA ASN A 52 5.17 8.39 -46.39
C ASN A 52 6.32 9.40 -46.16
N THR A 53 6.29 10.54 -46.86
CA THR A 53 7.22 11.66 -46.64
C THR A 53 7.19 12.11 -45.18
N MET A 54 6.01 12.44 -44.65
CA MET A 54 5.87 12.90 -43.26
C MET A 54 6.33 11.84 -42.25
N ASN A 55 6.01 10.57 -42.50
CA ASN A 55 6.46 9.46 -41.66
C ASN A 55 7.99 9.30 -41.71
N SER A 56 8.60 9.42 -42.89
CA SER A 56 10.05 9.31 -43.07
C SER A 56 10.78 10.46 -42.37
N LEU A 57 10.28 11.69 -42.49
CA LEU A 57 10.82 12.86 -41.77
C LEU A 57 10.82 12.59 -40.25
N LYS A 58 9.68 12.14 -39.71
CA LYS A 58 9.58 11.82 -38.27
C LYS A 58 10.55 10.73 -37.84
N GLN A 59 10.63 9.63 -38.59
CA GLN A 59 11.53 8.51 -38.31
C GLN A 59 13.01 8.89 -38.41
N THR A 60 13.33 9.82 -39.31
CA THR A 60 14.69 10.36 -39.47
C THR A 60 15.08 11.20 -38.26
N GLY A 61 14.12 11.89 -37.66
CA GLY A 61 14.29 12.69 -36.45
C GLY A 61 13.86 14.14 -36.60
N PHE A 62 13.29 14.53 -37.74
CA PHE A 62 12.69 15.84 -37.92
C PHE A 62 11.43 15.98 -37.07
N ASN A 63 11.16 17.21 -36.63
CA ASN A 63 9.99 17.54 -35.82
C ASN A 63 9.15 18.68 -36.43
N THR A 64 9.65 19.35 -37.46
CA THR A 64 9.00 20.52 -38.08
C THR A 64 9.09 20.44 -39.60
N VAL A 65 8.02 20.80 -40.30
CA VAL A 65 8.00 20.92 -41.76
C VAL A 65 7.36 22.25 -42.17
N TYR A 66 8.07 23.03 -42.99
CA TYR A 66 7.61 24.31 -43.54
C TYR A 66 7.09 24.08 -44.96
N VAL A 67 5.78 24.24 -45.16
CA VAL A 67 5.08 23.87 -46.38
C VAL A 67 4.66 25.11 -47.15
N GLU A 68 5.04 25.16 -48.42
CA GLU A 68 4.74 26.25 -49.34
C GLU A 68 3.23 26.56 -49.38
N ALA A 69 2.86 27.78 -48.97
CA ALA A 69 1.50 28.28 -48.88
C ALA A 69 1.19 29.37 -49.93
N TRP A 70 2.21 30.10 -50.38
CA TRP A 70 2.10 31.24 -51.30
C TRP A 70 3.23 31.23 -52.34
N LYS A 71 2.87 31.10 -53.62
CA LYS A 71 3.80 31.01 -54.74
C LYS A 71 3.19 31.47 -56.06
N GLN A 72 4.01 32.14 -56.88
CA GLN A 72 3.68 32.48 -58.28
C GLN A 72 2.32 33.19 -58.43
N GLY A 73 1.97 34.05 -57.46
CA GLY A 73 0.72 34.81 -57.47
C GLY A 73 -0.52 34.01 -57.07
N TYR A 74 -0.34 32.80 -56.55
CA TYR A 74 -1.39 31.90 -56.08
C TYR A 74 -1.14 31.41 -54.66
N THR A 75 -2.20 31.05 -53.96
CA THR A 75 -2.14 30.33 -52.69
C THR A 75 -2.31 28.82 -52.90
N ASN A 76 -1.64 28.00 -52.08
CA ASN A 76 -1.82 26.54 -52.05
C ASN A 76 -3.02 26.11 -51.16
N TYR A 77 -3.98 27.02 -51.04
CA TYR A 77 -5.27 26.92 -50.37
C TYR A 77 -6.19 27.99 -50.97
N THR A 78 -7.49 27.95 -50.71
CA THR A 78 -8.41 29.00 -51.17
C THR A 78 -8.28 30.23 -50.26
N SER A 79 -7.85 31.36 -50.80
CA SER A 79 -7.83 32.65 -50.09
C SER A 79 -8.94 33.56 -50.59
N ALA A 80 -9.77 34.07 -49.67
CA ALA A 80 -10.79 35.06 -49.97
C ALA A 80 -10.14 36.41 -50.30
N SER A 81 -9.08 36.77 -49.58
CA SER A 81 -8.31 38.00 -49.78
C SER A 81 -7.73 38.09 -51.20
N LEU A 82 -7.10 37.02 -51.68
CA LEU A 82 -6.53 36.99 -53.03
C LEU A 82 -7.61 36.94 -54.13
N SER A 83 -8.69 36.19 -53.93
CA SER A 83 -9.78 36.15 -54.89
C SER A 83 -10.48 37.50 -55.01
N ALA A 84 -10.70 38.19 -53.89
CA ALA A 84 -11.27 39.54 -53.88
C ALA A 84 -10.34 40.56 -54.55
N PHE A 85 -9.03 40.45 -54.32
CA PHE A 85 -8.04 41.31 -54.92
C PHE A 85 -7.94 41.09 -56.44
N THR A 86 -7.91 39.85 -56.92
CA THR A 86 -7.68 39.57 -58.35
C THR A 86 -8.96 39.46 -59.18
N GLY A 87 -10.11 39.26 -58.54
CA GLY A 87 -11.36 38.85 -59.21
C GLY A 87 -11.27 37.47 -59.87
N SER A 88 -10.27 36.66 -59.52
CA SER A 88 -9.99 35.34 -60.10
C SER A 88 -9.82 34.28 -59.00
N PRO A 89 -9.91 32.97 -59.31
CA PRO A 89 -9.60 31.93 -58.34
C PRO A 89 -8.18 32.06 -57.78
N SER A 90 -8.05 31.94 -56.46
CA SER A 90 -6.78 32.10 -55.73
C SER A 90 -5.88 30.86 -55.73
N LEU A 91 -6.44 29.67 -55.98
CA LEU A 91 -5.74 28.41 -55.81
C LEU A 91 -4.71 28.17 -56.93
N ASN A 92 -3.51 27.71 -56.54
CA ASN A 92 -2.44 27.36 -57.46
C ASN A 92 -2.88 26.25 -58.43
N PRO A 93 -2.81 26.46 -59.76
CA PRO A 93 -3.22 25.44 -60.73
C PRO A 93 -2.36 24.16 -60.67
N THR A 94 -1.11 24.26 -60.23
CA THR A 94 -0.18 23.11 -60.11
C THR A 94 -0.66 22.05 -59.11
N VAL A 95 -1.46 22.43 -58.11
CA VAL A 95 -1.99 21.47 -57.13
C VAL A 95 -3.34 20.86 -57.55
N GLY A 96 -3.83 21.13 -58.75
CA GLY A 96 -4.96 20.39 -59.36
C GLY A 96 -6.27 20.45 -58.59
N GLY A 97 -6.58 21.57 -57.92
CA GLY A 97 -7.81 21.73 -57.12
C GLY A 97 -7.70 21.26 -55.66
N ARG A 98 -6.55 20.69 -55.26
CA ARG A 98 -6.31 20.24 -53.88
C ARG A 98 -6.21 21.41 -52.91
N ASN A 99 -6.74 21.23 -51.70
CA ASN A 99 -6.43 22.12 -50.59
C ASN A 99 -5.12 21.66 -49.93
N PHE A 100 -4.03 21.89 -50.65
CA PHE A 100 -2.72 21.34 -50.35
C PHE A 100 -2.22 21.69 -48.94
N LEU A 101 -2.47 22.92 -48.48
CA LEU A 101 -2.09 23.34 -47.13
C LEU A 101 -2.79 22.50 -46.04
N ASN A 102 -4.08 22.19 -46.20
CA ASN A 102 -4.81 21.38 -45.24
C ASN A 102 -4.42 19.89 -45.29
N GLU A 103 -4.18 19.36 -46.48
CA GLU A 103 -3.75 17.97 -46.67
C GLU A 103 -2.40 17.72 -46.00
N THR A 104 -1.42 18.60 -46.24
CA THR A 104 -0.08 18.51 -45.64
C THR A 104 -0.10 18.72 -44.14
N ARG A 105 -0.92 19.66 -43.64
CA ARG A 105 -1.15 19.84 -42.19
C ARG A 105 -1.68 18.55 -41.56
N THR A 106 -2.66 17.91 -42.20
CA THR A 106 -3.24 16.65 -41.70
C THR A 106 -2.20 15.53 -41.68
N ALA A 107 -1.42 15.38 -42.75
CA ALA A 107 -0.37 14.37 -42.83
C ALA A 107 0.74 14.59 -41.79
N ALA A 108 1.15 15.85 -41.57
CA ALA A 108 2.10 16.23 -40.54
C ALA A 108 1.58 15.92 -39.14
N ALA A 109 0.34 16.30 -38.82
CA ALA A 109 -0.28 16.02 -37.53
C ALA A 109 -0.40 14.51 -37.24
N ASN A 110 -0.75 13.71 -38.25
CA ASN A 110 -0.77 12.23 -38.17
C ASN A 110 0.61 11.64 -37.86
N ALA A 111 1.66 12.16 -38.50
CA ALA A 111 3.05 11.75 -38.26
C ALA A 111 3.61 12.28 -36.93
N GLY A 112 2.98 13.29 -36.33
CA GLY A 112 3.47 13.96 -35.13
C GLY A 112 4.56 14.99 -35.42
N LEU A 113 4.46 15.68 -36.56
CA LEU A 113 5.27 16.82 -36.96
C LEU A 113 4.52 18.14 -36.71
N ILE A 114 5.27 19.19 -36.41
CA ILE A 114 4.78 20.58 -36.44
C ILE A 114 4.68 21.03 -37.91
N HIS A 115 3.56 21.63 -38.27
CA HIS A 115 3.32 22.17 -39.61
C HIS A 115 3.41 23.69 -39.61
N GLY A 116 4.24 24.24 -40.50
CA GLY A 116 4.32 25.68 -40.75
C GLY A 116 3.87 26.04 -42.15
N ALA A 117 3.01 27.04 -42.28
CA ALA A 117 2.65 27.62 -43.57
C ALA A 117 3.73 28.60 -44.01
N TRP A 118 4.45 28.25 -45.07
CA TRP A 118 5.57 29.01 -45.59
C TRP A 118 5.15 29.86 -46.78
N PHE A 119 5.12 31.17 -46.59
CA PHE A 119 4.77 32.16 -47.60
C PHE A 119 5.99 32.51 -48.46
N GLU A 120 6.51 31.50 -49.18
CA GLU A 120 7.75 31.54 -49.98
C GLU A 120 7.91 32.85 -50.74
N TYR A 121 6.91 33.22 -51.55
CA TYR A 121 7.08 34.32 -52.50
C TYR A 121 7.13 35.69 -51.83
N GLY A 122 6.68 35.84 -50.58
CA GLY A 122 6.59 37.14 -49.92
C GLY A 122 5.94 38.20 -50.81
N LEU A 123 6.73 39.18 -51.26
CA LEU A 123 6.28 40.25 -52.16
C LEU A 123 6.43 39.94 -53.66
N MET A 124 6.99 38.80 -54.05
CA MET A 124 7.05 38.37 -55.44
C MET A 124 5.65 38.03 -55.96
N ALA A 125 5.28 38.61 -57.08
CA ALA A 125 4.04 38.28 -57.79
C ALA A 125 4.24 37.09 -58.72
N GLU A 126 5.38 37.01 -59.43
CA GLU A 126 5.62 35.99 -60.47
C GLU A 126 7.11 35.88 -60.85
N TYR A 127 7.50 34.76 -61.46
CA TYR A 127 8.81 34.58 -62.08
C TYR A 127 8.74 34.84 -63.60
N SER A 128 9.80 35.42 -64.16
CA SER A 128 10.00 35.83 -65.56
C SER A 128 9.15 36.99 -66.06
N SER A 129 7.84 36.85 -66.22
CA SER A 129 6.99 37.88 -66.84
C SER A 129 5.62 37.95 -66.14
N PRO A 130 5.00 39.15 -66.02
CA PRO A 130 3.71 39.29 -65.35
C PRO A 130 2.61 38.73 -66.28
N SER A 131 2.13 37.52 -66.01
CA SER A 131 1.15 36.80 -66.81
C SER A 131 0.07 36.12 -65.97
N ASN A 132 0.31 35.87 -64.69
CA ASN A 132 -0.69 35.36 -63.77
C ASN A 132 -1.77 36.42 -63.46
N PRO A 133 -2.96 36.00 -62.97
CA PRO A 133 -4.08 36.91 -62.71
C PRO A 133 -3.75 38.09 -61.79
N LEU A 134 -2.91 37.87 -60.78
CA LEU A 134 -2.46 38.93 -59.86
C LEU A 134 -1.64 39.98 -60.60
N ALA A 135 -0.59 39.55 -61.29
CA ALA A 135 0.34 40.44 -61.96
C ALA A 135 -0.30 41.13 -63.18
N VAL A 136 -1.24 40.45 -63.85
CA VAL A 136 -2.08 41.07 -64.90
C VAL A 136 -2.94 42.18 -64.31
N LYS A 137 -3.63 41.94 -63.19
CA LYS A 137 -4.45 42.97 -62.52
C LYS A 137 -3.61 44.15 -62.07
N CYS A 138 -2.47 43.91 -61.42
CA CYS A 138 -1.59 44.97 -60.93
C CYS A 138 -0.99 45.88 -62.04
N ARG A 139 -1.06 45.50 -63.32
CA ARG A 139 -0.62 46.36 -64.45
C ARG A 139 -1.77 47.03 -65.19
N ASP A 140 -3.02 46.70 -64.88
CA ASP A 140 -4.16 47.29 -65.55
C ASP A 140 -4.29 48.76 -65.13
N ALA A 141 -3.90 49.66 -66.03
CA ALA A 141 -3.91 51.10 -65.78
C ALA A 141 -5.33 51.68 -65.56
N THR A 142 -6.39 50.90 -65.83
CA THR A 142 -7.77 51.29 -65.55
C THR A 142 -8.27 50.76 -64.20
N TRP A 143 -7.48 49.89 -63.57
CA TRP A 143 -7.88 49.21 -62.35
C TRP A 143 -7.74 50.11 -61.12
N THR A 144 -8.75 50.07 -60.27
CA THR A 144 -8.83 50.88 -59.04
C THR A 144 -9.30 49.98 -57.91
N VAL A 145 -8.56 49.96 -56.81
CA VAL A 145 -8.95 49.31 -55.56
C VAL A 145 -8.66 50.29 -54.43
N GLY A 146 -9.66 50.52 -53.58
CA GLY A 146 -9.55 51.46 -52.47
C GLY A 146 -9.21 52.87 -52.95
N THR A 147 -8.06 53.39 -52.50
CA THR A 147 -7.59 54.76 -52.83
C THR A 147 -6.57 54.79 -53.96
N THR A 148 -6.14 53.62 -54.44
CA THR A 148 -5.08 53.49 -55.44
C THR A 148 -5.71 53.19 -56.81
N SER A 149 -5.34 53.98 -57.83
CA SER A 149 -5.84 53.85 -59.21
C SER A 149 -4.68 53.88 -60.18
N GLY A 150 -4.72 53.03 -61.21
CA GLY A 150 -3.72 53.02 -62.27
C GLY A 150 -2.49 52.14 -61.99
N THR A 151 -1.30 52.64 -62.30
CA THR A 151 -0.01 51.93 -62.21
C THR A 151 0.67 52.13 -60.84
N GLY A 152 1.69 51.32 -60.52
CA GLY A 152 2.47 51.43 -59.26
C GLY A 152 2.25 50.30 -58.25
N TRP A 153 1.37 49.34 -58.54
CA TRP A 153 1.13 48.12 -57.76
C TRP A 153 2.29 47.12 -57.82
N LEU A 154 3.03 47.13 -58.93
CA LEU A 154 4.27 46.40 -59.13
C LEU A 154 5.43 47.39 -59.13
N LEU A 155 6.56 46.94 -58.63
CA LEU A 155 7.79 47.72 -58.67
C LEU A 155 8.39 47.70 -60.07
N GLU A 156 8.87 48.86 -60.51
CA GLU A 156 9.65 49.01 -61.75
C GLU A 156 11.12 49.24 -61.43
N ASP A 157 11.99 48.75 -62.31
CA ASP A 157 13.39 49.17 -62.32
C ASP A 157 13.57 50.56 -62.94
N SER A 158 14.79 51.10 -62.92
CA SER A 158 15.06 52.45 -63.45
C SER A 158 14.80 52.61 -64.95
N ALA A 159 14.58 51.52 -65.68
CA ALA A 159 14.23 51.51 -67.10
C ALA A 159 12.72 51.29 -67.34
N GLY A 160 11.91 51.24 -66.27
CA GLY A 160 10.46 51.04 -66.35
C GLY A 160 10.04 49.57 -66.52
N ASN A 161 10.94 48.61 -66.30
CA ASN A 161 10.61 47.18 -66.44
C ASN A 161 10.16 46.59 -65.10
N TYR A 162 9.13 45.73 -65.13
CA TYR A 162 8.64 44.99 -63.97
C TYR A 162 9.51 43.79 -63.55
N THR A 163 10.49 43.43 -64.36
CA THR A 163 11.39 42.30 -64.17
C THR A 163 12.69 42.56 -64.94
N ASN A 164 13.81 42.04 -64.45
CA ASN A 164 15.10 42.13 -65.13
C ASN A 164 16.02 40.98 -64.73
N SER A 165 17.18 40.89 -65.37
CA SER A 165 18.15 39.81 -65.16
C SER A 165 18.82 39.76 -63.78
N SER A 166 18.55 40.72 -62.89
CA SER A 166 19.13 40.70 -61.54
C SER A 166 18.57 39.58 -60.67
N ASN A 167 17.28 39.26 -60.84
CA ASN A 167 16.61 38.16 -60.15
C ASN A 167 15.46 37.50 -60.95
N ASN A 168 15.07 38.07 -62.09
CA ASN A 168 13.97 37.61 -62.96
C ASN A 168 12.59 37.54 -62.29
N PHE A 169 12.38 38.21 -61.17
CA PHE A 169 11.09 38.22 -60.47
C PHE A 169 10.35 39.55 -60.67
N VAL A 170 9.03 39.45 -60.70
CA VAL A 170 8.11 40.57 -60.64
C VAL A 170 7.73 40.80 -59.18
N TRP A 171 7.86 42.03 -58.71
CA TRP A 171 7.69 42.38 -57.29
C TRP A 171 6.50 43.30 -57.08
N MET A 172 5.67 43.01 -56.08
CA MET A 172 4.60 43.90 -55.62
C MET A 172 5.18 45.06 -54.81
N ASN A 173 4.55 46.23 -54.91
CA ASN A 173 4.99 47.43 -54.22
C ASN A 173 4.50 47.46 -52.77
N PRO A 174 5.39 47.36 -51.75
CA PRO A 174 4.97 47.31 -50.35
C PRO A 174 4.51 48.67 -49.79
N LEU A 175 4.57 49.75 -50.57
CA LEU A 175 3.99 51.04 -50.19
C LEU A 175 2.49 51.09 -50.42
N VAL A 176 1.96 50.29 -51.34
CA VAL A 176 0.54 50.32 -51.72
C VAL A 176 -0.30 49.68 -50.60
N PRO A 177 -1.22 50.42 -49.95
CA PRO A 177 -2.01 49.92 -48.81
C PRO A 177 -2.77 48.62 -49.12
N GLU A 178 -3.27 48.49 -50.34
CA GLU A 178 -4.01 47.33 -50.79
C GLU A 178 -3.09 46.10 -51.00
N VAL A 179 -1.84 46.27 -51.44
CA VAL A 179 -0.81 45.19 -51.47
C VAL A 179 -0.47 44.72 -50.06
N ARG A 180 -0.26 45.67 -49.14
CA ARG A 180 -0.03 45.34 -47.71
C ARG A 180 -1.21 44.57 -47.13
N SER A 181 -2.43 44.99 -47.48
CA SER A 181 -3.67 44.32 -47.06
C SER A 181 -3.81 42.92 -47.65
N LEU A 182 -3.42 42.71 -48.92
CA LEU A 182 -3.40 41.39 -49.55
C LEU A 182 -2.47 40.43 -48.80
N ILE A 183 -1.20 40.82 -48.58
CA ILE A 183 -0.22 39.94 -47.92
C ILE A 183 -0.65 39.58 -46.49
N LYS A 184 -1.18 40.55 -45.74
CA LYS A 184 -1.76 40.26 -44.41
C LYS A 184 -2.98 39.36 -44.51
N GLY A 185 -3.85 39.63 -45.48
CA GLY A 185 -5.09 38.91 -45.71
C GLY A 185 -4.86 37.44 -46.02
N ILE A 186 -3.92 37.10 -46.89
CA ILE A 186 -3.61 35.69 -47.20
C ILE A 186 -3.11 34.94 -45.94
N VAL A 187 -2.30 35.57 -45.08
CA VAL A 187 -1.85 34.96 -43.82
C VAL A 187 -3.03 34.71 -42.87
N VAL A 188 -3.86 35.73 -42.65
CA VAL A 188 -5.03 35.64 -41.76
C VAL A 188 -6.03 34.61 -42.29
N ASP A 189 -6.26 34.55 -43.60
CA ASP A 189 -7.10 33.55 -44.24
C ASP A 189 -6.62 32.13 -43.93
N ALA A 190 -5.30 31.88 -44.00
CA ALA A 190 -4.72 30.58 -43.71
C ALA A 190 -4.83 30.20 -42.23
N ILE A 191 -4.54 31.14 -41.32
CA ILE A 191 -4.66 30.94 -39.88
C ILE A 191 -6.11 30.59 -39.50
N ASN A 192 -7.08 31.36 -40.00
CA ASN A 192 -8.49 31.17 -39.66
C ASN A 192 -9.08 29.88 -40.23
N GLN A 193 -8.61 29.44 -41.41
CA GLN A 193 -9.11 28.20 -42.02
C GLN A 193 -8.49 26.94 -41.41
N PHE A 194 -7.21 27.00 -41.02
CA PHE A 194 -6.44 25.79 -40.69
C PHE A 194 -5.80 25.82 -39.32
N ASP A 195 -6.08 26.81 -38.47
CA ASP A 195 -5.60 26.86 -37.09
C ASP A 195 -4.09 26.57 -36.97
N LEU A 196 -3.29 27.29 -37.77
CA LEU A 196 -1.87 27.01 -37.99
C LEU A 196 -1.03 27.13 -36.71
N GLN A 197 0.03 26.32 -36.61
CA GLN A 197 0.98 26.40 -35.49
C GLN A 197 2.10 27.40 -35.78
N VAL A 198 2.57 27.44 -37.03
CA VAL A 198 3.64 28.34 -37.49
C VAL A 198 3.22 29.01 -38.79
N VAL A 199 3.54 30.29 -38.92
CA VAL A 199 3.55 31.02 -40.20
C VAL A 199 4.97 31.49 -40.46
N GLN A 200 5.52 31.18 -41.63
CA GLN A 200 6.89 31.52 -41.98
C GLN A 200 6.94 32.39 -43.24
N PHE A 201 7.75 33.43 -43.22
CA PHE A 201 8.17 34.16 -44.42
C PHE A 201 9.63 33.85 -44.74
N ASP A 202 9.98 33.82 -46.01
CA ASP A 202 11.36 33.61 -46.46
C ASP A 202 12.06 34.92 -46.81
N ASP A 203 13.18 34.84 -47.51
CA ASP A 203 13.98 35.96 -47.95
C ASP A 203 13.37 36.81 -49.07
N HIS A 204 12.16 36.45 -49.53
CA HIS A 204 11.39 37.20 -50.53
C HIS A 204 10.33 38.15 -49.96
N LEU A 205 10.19 38.25 -48.64
CA LEU A 205 9.53 39.42 -48.03
C LEU A 205 10.50 40.61 -48.10
N ALA A 206 10.71 41.12 -49.31
CA ALA A 206 11.85 41.96 -49.64
C ALA A 206 11.51 43.05 -50.66
N TRP A 207 12.41 44.03 -50.75
CA TRP A 207 12.43 45.05 -51.79
C TRP A 207 13.82 45.10 -52.45
N PRO A 208 14.02 44.38 -53.58
CA PRO A 208 15.31 44.35 -54.25
C PRO A 208 15.79 45.74 -54.67
N VAL A 209 17.08 46.02 -54.45
CA VAL A 209 17.62 47.38 -54.58
C VAL A 209 17.41 47.96 -55.98
N GLN A 210 17.42 47.13 -57.02
CA GLN A 210 17.25 47.49 -58.43
C GLN A 210 15.84 48.03 -58.76
N PHE A 211 14.85 47.82 -57.89
CA PHE A 211 13.44 48.14 -58.12
C PHE A 211 12.93 49.25 -57.19
N GLY A 212 11.79 49.86 -57.53
CA GLY A 212 11.18 50.97 -56.79
C GLY A 212 11.33 52.32 -57.47
N PHE A 213 11.40 52.33 -58.79
CA PHE A 213 11.48 53.54 -59.62
C PHE A 213 10.15 53.88 -60.30
N ASP A 214 9.08 53.17 -59.95
CA ASP A 214 7.72 53.45 -60.38
C ASP A 214 7.22 54.81 -59.84
N ASP A 215 6.24 55.40 -60.53
CA ASP A 215 5.72 56.72 -60.22
C ASP A 215 5.10 56.81 -58.81
N TYR A 216 4.52 55.72 -58.31
CA TYR A 216 3.95 55.67 -56.96
C TYR A 216 5.04 55.77 -55.90
N THR A 217 6.09 54.94 -56.00
CA THR A 217 7.25 55.01 -55.10
C THR A 217 7.90 56.39 -55.14
N LYS A 218 8.02 56.99 -56.33
CA LYS A 218 8.56 58.34 -56.51
C LYS A 218 7.75 59.40 -55.76
N ALA A 219 6.42 59.35 -55.88
CA ALA A 219 5.53 60.28 -55.21
C ALA A 219 5.63 60.15 -53.68
N VAL A 220 5.55 58.92 -53.15
CA VAL A 220 5.64 58.67 -51.70
C VAL A 220 7.01 59.05 -51.15
N TYR A 221 8.10 58.71 -51.83
CA TYR A 221 9.46 59.08 -51.38
C TYR A 221 9.61 60.61 -51.31
N LYS A 222 9.13 61.33 -52.32
CA LYS A 222 9.16 62.80 -52.34
C LYS A 222 8.32 63.39 -51.21
N GLN A 223 7.13 62.84 -50.97
CA GLN A 223 6.24 63.28 -49.91
C GLN A 223 6.88 63.11 -48.51
N GLU A 224 7.48 61.96 -48.24
CA GLU A 224 7.96 61.64 -46.89
C GLU A 224 9.37 62.18 -46.59
N THR A 225 10.21 62.36 -47.60
CA THR A 225 11.62 62.75 -47.41
C THR A 225 11.96 64.14 -47.96
N ASN A 226 11.04 64.76 -48.71
CA ASN A 226 11.25 65.97 -49.50
C ASN A 226 12.37 65.84 -50.57
N ARG A 227 12.87 64.63 -50.85
CA ARG A 227 13.92 64.35 -51.84
C ARG A 227 13.34 63.77 -53.11
N ASN A 228 13.96 64.07 -54.25
CA ASN A 228 13.66 63.34 -55.49
C ASN A 228 14.30 61.96 -55.41
N LEU A 229 13.74 60.96 -56.13
CA LEU A 229 14.39 59.65 -56.22
C LEU A 229 15.83 59.80 -56.75
N PRO A 230 16.80 59.09 -56.16
CA PRO A 230 18.17 59.07 -56.66
C PRO A 230 18.25 58.31 -57.98
N THR A 231 19.24 58.62 -58.83
CA THR A 231 19.50 57.84 -60.05
C THR A 231 20.25 56.54 -59.77
N ASN A 232 21.02 56.49 -58.67
CA ASN A 232 21.71 55.30 -58.21
C ASN A 232 20.83 54.51 -57.24
N TYR A 233 20.47 53.28 -57.62
CA TYR A 233 19.66 52.39 -56.81
C TYR A 233 20.33 51.93 -55.50
N LEU A 234 21.64 52.15 -55.34
CA LEU A 234 22.41 51.89 -54.11
C LEU A 234 22.48 53.08 -53.15
N ASP A 235 21.82 54.21 -53.43
CA ASP A 235 21.79 55.38 -52.55
C ASP A 235 21.40 54.99 -51.11
N SER A 236 22.19 55.45 -50.14
CA SER A 236 22.03 55.03 -48.74
C SER A 236 20.74 55.55 -48.12
N ASN A 237 20.30 56.78 -48.44
CA ASN A 237 19.06 57.33 -47.89
C ASN A 237 17.85 56.58 -48.44
N PHE A 238 17.85 56.26 -49.73
CA PHE A 238 16.77 55.52 -50.36
C PHE A 238 16.71 54.06 -49.90
N ARG A 239 17.87 53.39 -49.74
CA ARG A 239 17.91 52.04 -49.15
C ARG A 239 17.43 52.01 -47.69
N THR A 240 17.92 52.90 -46.84
CA THR A 240 17.48 52.95 -45.43
C THR A 240 15.99 53.27 -45.30
N TRP A 241 15.46 54.17 -46.14
CA TRP A 241 14.03 54.45 -46.18
C TRP A 241 13.21 53.20 -46.57
N ARG A 242 13.60 52.49 -47.65
CA ARG A 242 12.94 51.23 -48.05
C ARG A 242 13.02 50.16 -46.96
N GLN A 243 14.15 50.02 -46.27
CA GLN A 243 14.30 49.12 -45.13
C GLN A 243 13.29 49.39 -44.00
N GLY A 244 13.01 50.67 -43.72
CA GLY A 244 11.96 51.03 -42.77
C GLY A 244 10.56 50.62 -43.23
N LYS A 245 10.29 50.66 -44.55
CA LYS A 245 9.00 50.28 -45.14
C LYS A 245 8.75 48.79 -45.13
N THR A 246 9.76 47.99 -45.45
CA THR A 246 9.69 46.52 -45.36
C THR A 246 9.59 46.06 -43.91
N GLN A 247 10.30 46.71 -42.99
CA GLN A 247 10.16 46.47 -41.55
C GLN A 247 8.72 46.71 -41.08
N ALA A 248 8.16 47.88 -41.36
CA ALA A 248 6.79 48.20 -40.97
C ALA A 248 5.77 47.22 -41.56
N LEU A 249 5.99 46.71 -42.78
CA LEU A 249 5.12 45.68 -43.37
C LEU A 249 5.18 44.38 -42.57
N PHE A 250 6.37 43.89 -42.23
CA PHE A 250 6.50 42.68 -41.45
C PHE A 250 5.86 42.83 -40.06
N GLU A 251 6.08 43.95 -39.39
CA GLU A 251 5.45 44.26 -38.08
C GLU A 251 3.92 44.22 -38.16
N GLU A 252 3.32 44.78 -39.23
CA GLU A 252 1.87 44.68 -39.45
C GLU A 252 1.40 43.23 -39.70
N ILE A 253 2.15 42.44 -40.45
CA ILE A 253 1.83 41.03 -40.72
C ILE A 253 1.90 40.21 -39.44
N ALA A 254 2.98 40.36 -38.66
CA ALA A 254 3.17 39.69 -37.39
C ALA A 254 2.06 40.05 -36.39
N ALA A 255 1.71 41.34 -36.29
CA ALA A 255 0.60 41.79 -35.45
C ALA A 255 -0.75 41.19 -35.91
N ALA A 256 -1.01 41.15 -37.22
CA ALA A 256 -2.23 40.54 -37.76
C ALA A 256 -2.29 39.03 -37.51
N ALA A 257 -1.17 38.31 -37.65
CA ALA A 257 -1.08 36.88 -37.36
C ALA A 257 -1.36 36.60 -35.87
N LYS A 258 -0.74 37.36 -34.96
CA LYS A 258 -0.96 37.24 -33.51
C LYS A 258 -2.38 37.66 -33.11
N ALA A 259 -2.98 38.62 -33.80
CA ALA A 259 -4.38 39.00 -33.56
C ALA A 259 -5.35 37.89 -33.99
N ALA A 260 -5.09 37.22 -35.13
CA ALA A 260 -5.88 36.08 -35.58
C ALA A 260 -5.71 34.87 -34.65
N LYS A 261 -4.48 34.61 -34.20
CA LYS A 261 -4.16 33.54 -33.25
C LYS A 261 -2.98 33.93 -32.36
N PRO A 262 -3.22 34.27 -31.08
CA PRO A 262 -2.14 34.71 -30.18
C PRO A 262 -1.00 33.70 -29.98
N SER A 263 -1.29 32.40 -30.12
CA SER A 263 -0.33 31.32 -29.95
C SER A 263 0.44 30.93 -31.21
N VAL A 264 0.14 31.51 -32.38
CA VAL A 264 0.87 31.18 -33.63
C VAL A 264 2.33 31.63 -33.52
N ILE A 265 3.26 30.80 -33.98
CA ILE A 265 4.68 31.17 -34.10
C ILE A 265 4.86 31.94 -35.41
N VAL A 266 5.40 33.16 -35.31
CA VAL A 266 5.80 33.99 -36.46
C VAL A 266 7.28 33.73 -36.72
N SER A 267 7.54 33.08 -37.85
CA SER A 267 8.85 32.58 -38.27
C SER A 267 9.38 33.38 -39.45
N LEU A 268 10.69 33.58 -39.51
CA LEU A 268 11.36 34.22 -40.64
C LEU A 268 12.58 33.38 -41.06
N SER A 269 12.71 33.11 -42.36
CA SER A 269 13.87 32.43 -42.95
C SER A 269 14.55 33.38 -43.96
N PRO A 270 15.22 34.45 -43.49
CA PRO A 270 15.75 35.45 -44.39
C PRO A 270 17.09 35.01 -44.99
N SER A 271 17.53 35.70 -46.04
CA SER A 271 18.92 35.63 -46.50
C SER A 271 19.87 36.12 -45.39
N THR A 272 21.17 35.81 -45.48
CA THR A 272 22.16 36.30 -44.49
C THR A 272 22.03 37.82 -44.28
N ALA A 273 22.20 38.31 -43.03
CA ALA A 273 21.95 39.70 -42.64
C ALA A 273 22.57 40.73 -43.59
N SER A 274 23.83 40.51 -43.99
CA SER A 274 24.54 41.37 -44.92
C SER A 274 23.88 41.41 -46.30
N PHE A 275 23.53 40.25 -46.86
CA PHE A 275 22.88 40.13 -48.15
C PHE A 275 21.48 40.74 -48.13
N SER A 276 20.67 40.36 -47.14
CA SER A 276 19.27 40.80 -46.99
C SER A 276 19.17 42.33 -46.87
N SER A 277 20.03 42.93 -46.04
CA SER A 277 20.10 44.39 -45.89
C SER A 277 20.59 45.09 -47.16
N SER A 278 21.62 44.55 -47.82
CA SER A 278 22.31 45.24 -48.92
C SER A 278 21.65 45.09 -50.29
N ASN A 279 20.99 43.96 -50.54
CA ASN A 279 20.42 43.64 -51.86
C ASN A 279 18.90 43.67 -51.88
N TYR A 280 18.26 43.41 -50.75
CA TYR A 280 16.80 43.23 -50.65
C TYR A 280 16.11 44.28 -49.80
N CYS A 281 16.85 45.30 -49.33
CA CYS A 281 16.35 46.29 -48.40
C CYS A 281 15.56 45.66 -47.23
N ALA A 282 15.91 44.44 -46.82
CA ALA A 282 15.19 43.68 -45.80
C ALA A 282 16.15 43.45 -44.63
N ASP A 283 16.28 44.46 -43.77
CA ASP A 283 17.14 44.37 -42.58
C ASP A 283 16.42 43.63 -41.45
N TRP A 284 16.40 42.30 -41.56
CA TRP A 284 15.68 41.42 -40.63
C TRP A 284 16.17 41.51 -39.18
N THR A 285 17.38 42.03 -38.94
CA THR A 285 17.88 42.24 -37.57
C THR A 285 17.02 43.23 -36.79
N LYS A 286 16.32 44.13 -37.48
CA LYS A 286 15.36 45.07 -36.89
C LYS A 286 13.97 44.47 -36.69
N TRP A 287 13.69 43.33 -37.31
CA TRP A 287 12.36 42.70 -37.29
C TRP A 287 12.19 41.75 -36.10
N LEU A 288 13.28 41.42 -35.42
CA LEU A 288 13.35 40.43 -34.34
C LEU A 288 12.35 40.69 -33.20
N GLY A 289 11.96 41.94 -32.94
CA GLY A 289 10.94 42.28 -31.93
C GLY A 289 9.54 41.76 -32.27
N SER A 290 9.27 41.39 -33.52
CA SER A 290 7.99 40.84 -34.01
C SER A 290 8.14 39.42 -34.55
N THR A 291 9.25 38.74 -34.23
CA THR A 291 9.56 37.37 -34.66
C THR A 291 9.69 36.46 -33.45
N ASP A 292 9.16 35.24 -33.52
CA ASP A 292 9.35 34.22 -32.48
C ASP A 292 10.56 33.33 -32.79
N GLU A 293 10.77 32.97 -34.06
CA GLU A 293 11.93 32.19 -34.54
C GLU A 293 12.52 32.79 -35.83
N VAL A 294 13.85 32.78 -35.96
CA VAL A 294 14.54 33.21 -37.18
C VAL A 294 15.53 32.15 -37.64
N LEU A 295 15.49 31.82 -38.93
CA LEU A 295 16.27 30.77 -39.58
C LEU A 295 17.05 31.33 -40.78
N PRO A 296 18.10 32.15 -40.58
CA PRO A 296 18.83 32.72 -41.70
C PRO A 296 19.39 31.62 -42.62
N GLN A 297 19.17 31.78 -43.92
CA GLN A 297 19.61 30.89 -44.97
C GLN A 297 21.12 31.02 -45.18
N VAL A 298 21.92 30.37 -44.33
CA VAL A 298 23.38 30.30 -44.48
C VAL A 298 23.73 29.21 -45.48
N TYR A 299 23.29 29.42 -46.72
CA TYR A 299 23.37 28.43 -47.78
C TYR A 299 24.78 28.36 -48.36
N ARG A 300 25.62 27.58 -47.69
CA ARG A 300 27.03 27.37 -48.02
C ARG A 300 27.31 25.89 -48.21
N SER A 301 28.04 25.56 -49.27
CA SER A 301 28.38 24.17 -49.62
C SER A 301 29.63 23.64 -48.91
N SER A 302 30.37 24.49 -48.19
CA SER A 302 31.53 24.07 -47.38
C SER A 302 31.44 24.60 -45.95
N TYR A 303 31.93 23.82 -44.99
CA TYR A 303 31.92 24.16 -43.57
C TYR A 303 32.65 25.47 -43.27
N GLY A 304 33.82 25.72 -43.87
CA GLY A 304 34.59 26.95 -43.60
C GLY A 304 33.82 28.24 -43.95
N SER A 305 33.14 28.24 -45.10
CA SER A 305 32.27 29.36 -45.50
C SER A 305 31.02 29.46 -44.63
N PHE A 306 30.41 28.33 -44.25
CA PHE A 306 29.28 28.31 -43.31
C PHE A 306 29.69 28.89 -41.95
N ALA A 307 30.76 28.40 -41.34
CA ALA A 307 31.20 28.79 -40.01
C ALA A 307 31.49 30.30 -39.90
N THR A 308 32.00 30.90 -40.98
CA THR A 308 32.24 32.34 -41.08
C THR A 308 30.91 33.11 -41.10
N ASP A 309 30.00 32.75 -42.01
CA ASP A 309 28.74 33.48 -42.16
C ASP A 309 27.76 33.23 -41.02
N TRP A 310 27.76 32.02 -40.45
CA TRP A 310 26.97 31.66 -39.27
C TRP A 310 27.36 32.48 -38.05
N ALA A 311 28.66 32.67 -37.80
CA ALA A 311 29.13 33.54 -36.72
C ALA A 311 28.67 35.00 -36.92
N ALA A 312 28.61 35.47 -38.17
CA ALA A 312 28.05 36.78 -38.49
C ALA A 312 26.54 36.84 -38.22
N GLN A 313 25.77 35.76 -38.46
CA GLN A 313 24.34 35.71 -38.14
C GLN A 313 24.11 35.71 -36.64
N ILE A 314 24.90 34.94 -35.88
CA ILE A 314 24.90 34.96 -34.42
C ILE A 314 25.12 36.39 -33.93
N THR A 315 26.10 37.11 -34.48
CA THR A 315 26.39 38.49 -34.08
C THR A 315 25.23 39.42 -34.43
N ALA A 316 24.65 39.26 -35.62
CA ALA A 316 23.53 40.06 -36.13
C ALA A 316 22.25 39.89 -35.30
N SER A 317 22.01 38.70 -34.74
CA SER A 317 20.89 38.45 -33.82
C SER A 317 21.06 39.07 -32.43
N GLY A 318 22.23 39.63 -32.11
CA GLY A 318 22.47 40.36 -30.86
C GLY A 318 22.26 39.53 -29.59
N THR A 319 21.92 40.22 -28.49
CA THR A 319 21.56 39.63 -27.19
C THR A 319 20.08 39.29 -27.07
N TYR A 320 19.22 40.02 -27.79
CA TYR A 320 17.80 39.72 -27.94
C TYR A 320 17.64 38.75 -29.10
N ARG A 321 17.75 37.45 -28.81
CA ARG A 321 17.56 36.41 -29.81
C ARG A 321 16.12 35.92 -29.71
N PRO A 322 15.19 36.32 -30.60
CA PRO A 322 14.17 35.33 -30.98
C PRO A 322 14.89 34.04 -31.35
N GLU A 323 14.25 32.92 -31.14
CA GLU A 323 14.95 31.64 -31.00
C GLU A 323 15.68 31.29 -32.33
N LEU A 324 16.98 31.65 -32.41
CA LEU A 324 17.78 31.62 -33.63
C LEU A 324 18.10 30.17 -34.00
N ALA A 325 17.67 29.75 -35.17
CA ALA A 325 18.02 28.48 -35.79
C ALA A 325 18.75 28.71 -37.12
N ALA A 326 19.37 27.68 -37.69
CA ALA A 326 20.12 27.79 -38.94
C ALA A 326 19.34 27.25 -40.13
N GLY A 327 19.24 28.03 -41.22
CA GLY A 327 18.86 27.51 -42.54
C GLY A 327 20.09 26.93 -43.23
N LEU A 328 20.12 25.60 -43.41
CA LEU A 328 21.24 24.86 -43.99
C LEU A 328 20.93 24.44 -45.42
N ARG A 329 21.89 24.61 -46.33
CA ARG A 329 21.76 24.12 -47.71
C ARG A 329 22.22 22.68 -47.80
N LEU A 330 21.36 21.79 -48.29
CA LEU A 330 21.76 20.48 -48.82
C LEU A 330 21.70 20.49 -50.36
N LEU A 331 20.51 20.75 -50.91
CA LEU A 331 20.26 20.79 -52.35
C LEU A 331 20.11 22.24 -52.85
N GLY A 332 20.08 22.46 -54.16
CA GLY A 332 19.90 23.79 -54.78
C GLY A 332 20.67 23.91 -56.09
N THR A 333 20.86 25.13 -56.59
CA THR A 333 21.72 25.38 -57.77
C THR A 333 23.14 24.90 -57.52
N GLY A 334 23.71 24.14 -58.45
CA GLY A 334 25.04 23.53 -58.32
C GLY A 334 25.04 22.17 -57.59
N SER A 335 26.22 21.69 -57.20
CA SER A 335 26.36 20.41 -56.50
C SER A 335 25.76 20.46 -55.09
N ALA A 336 25.29 19.32 -54.59
CA ALA A 336 24.86 19.19 -53.21
C ALA A 336 26.00 19.51 -52.23
N THR A 337 25.66 19.98 -51.04
CA THR A 337 26.62 20.13 -49.93
C THR A 337 27.11 18.73 -49.53
N PRO A 338 28.43 18.46 -49.50
CA PRO A 338 28.94 17.15 -49.08
C PRO A 338 28.50 16.81 -47.65
N TRP A 339 28.25 15.52 -47.38
CA TRP A 339 27.81 15.05 -46.06
C TRP A 339 28.72 15.53 -44.92
N VAL A 340 30.04 15.41 -45.09
CA VAL A 340 31.01 15.82 -44.06
C VAL A 340 30.87 17.29 -43.70
N ASP A 341 30.61 18.16 -44.67
CA ASP A 341 30.38 19.58 -44.43
C ASP A 341 29.02 19.78 -43.74
N LEU A 342 27.95 19.15 -44.21
CA LEU A 342 26.62 19.27 -43.59
C LEU A 342 26.62 18.79 -42.13
N GLU A 343 27.28 17.68 -41.84
CA GLU A 343 27.45 17.15 -40.49
C GLU A 343 28.17 18.16 -39.58
N GLN A 344 29.28 18.75 -40.04
CA GLN A 344 29.99 19.79 -39.30
C GLN A 344 29.16 21.07 -39.12
N GLN A 345 28.30 21.42 -40.07
CA GLN A 345 27.36 22.54 -39.94
C GLN A 345 26.34 22.25 -38.83
N LEU A 346 25.76 21.04 -38.80
CA LEU A 346 24.82 20.60 -37.77
C LEU A 346 25.47 20.54 -36.37
N ASP A 347 26.72 20.09 -36.28
CA ASP A 347 27.46 20.07 -35.01
C ASP A 347 27.75 21.50 -34.53
N ARG A 348 28.10 22.40 -35.45
CA ARG A 348 28.41 23.79 -35.12
C ARG A 348 27.19 24.55 -34.60
N THR A 349 26.02 24.37 -35.21
CA THR A 349 24.78 25.03 -34.74
C THR A 349 24.44 24.61 -33.32
N ARG A 350 24.61 23.32 -32.98
CA ARG A 350 24.44 22.80 -31.62
C ARG A 350 25.48 23.34 -30.65
N ALA A 351 26.75 23.39 -31.06
CA ALA A 351 27.85 23.91 -30.22
C ALA A 351 27.64 25.39 -29.86
N ASP A 352 27.06 26.17 -30.77
CA ASP A 352 26.74 27.58 -30.56
C ASP A 352 25.38 27.80 -29.84
N THR A 353 24.74 26.72 -29.35
CA THR A 353 23.45 26.77 -28.63
C THR A 353 22.32 27.42 -29.43
N ALA A 354 22.33 27.27 -30.76
CA ALA A 354 21.19 27.62 -31.60
C ALA A 354 19.94 26.82 -31.17
N LEU A 355 18.75 27.36 -31.44
CA LEU A 355 17.51 26.65 -31.19
C LEU A 355 17.40 25.36 -32.03
N GLY A 356 18.07 25.31 -33.17
CA GLY A 356 18.14 24.15 -34.04
C GLY A 356 18.50 24.54 -35.46
N HIS A 357 17.95 23.81 -36.43
CA HIS A 357 18.21 24.02 -37.85
C HIS A 357 17.06 23.53 -38.72
N SER A 358 17.02 24.03 -39.95
CA SER A 358 16.18 23.53 -41.03
C SER A 358 17.05 23.27 -42.25
N ILE A 359 16.88 22.11 -42.89
CA ILE A 359 17.67 21.69 -44.05
C ILE A 359 16.85 21.91 -45.32
N TRP A 360 17.40 22.65 -46.27
CA TRP A 360 16.82 22.85 -47.59
C TRP A 360 17.19 21.68 -48.51
N TYR A 361 16.26 20.80 -48.90
CA TYR A 361 14.83 20.69 -48.57
C TYR A 361 14.40 19.19 -48.55
N SER A 362 13.10 18.90 -48.41
CA SER A 362 12.53 17.55 -48.18
C SER A 362 13.11 16.45 -49.06
N GLU A 363 13.29 16.70 -50.35
CA GLU A 363 13.84 15.77 -51.35
C GLU A 363 15.22 15.19 -50.95
N GLY A 364 16.02 15.97 -50.21
CA GLY A 364 17.35 15.57 -49.76
C GLY A 364 17.36 14.84 -48.42
N VAL A 365 16.25 14.81 -47.67
CA VAL A 365 16.25 14.36 -46.26
C VAL A 365 15.17 13.31 -45.95
N THR A 366 14.27 13.03 -46.89
CA THR A 366 13.22 12.00 -46.76
C THR A 366 13.53 10.76 -47.60
N VAL A 367 12.67 9.74 -47.53
CA VAL A 367 12.65 8.68 -48.54
C VAL A 367 11.66 9.15 -49.60
N SER A 368 12.17 9.74 -50.69
CA SER A 368 11.32 10.28 -51.76
C SER A 368 10.91 9.20 -52.76
N GLY A 369 9.87 9.49 -53.55
CA GLY A 369 9.46 8.64 -54.68
C GLY A 369 10.44 8.74 -55.86
N THR A 370 11.19 9.83 -55.94
CA THR A 370 12.20 10.09 -56.97
C THR A 370 13.61 9.69 -56.48
N VAL A 371 14.42 9.04 -57.30
CA VAL A 371 15.79 8.68 -56.88
C VAL A 371 16.71 9.90 -56.99
N ASN A 372 17.05 10.52 -55.85
CA ASN A 372 18.07 11.58 -55.77
C ASN A 372 19.40 11.02 -55.21
N PRO A 373 20.51 11.02 -55.98
CA PRO A 373 21.80 10.49 -55.54
C PRO A 373 22.45 11.30 -54.40
N SER A 374 21.95 12.52 -54.13
CA SER A 374 22.42 13.40 -53.04
C SER A 374 21.42 13.44 -51.86
N ASN A 375 20.62 12.39 -51.69
CA ASN A 375 19.75 12.21 -50.54
C ASN A 375 20.53 11.69 -49.32
N TYR A 376 20.37 12.34 -48.17
CA TYR A 376 21.03 12.03 -46.90
C TYR A 376 20.10 11.52 -45.81
N ASN A 377 18.95 10.94 -46.18
CA ASN A 377 18.03 10.33 -45.22
C ASN A 377 18.72 9.29 -44.31
N THR A 378 19.55 8.40 -44.89
CA THR A 378 20.27 7.36 -44.15
C THR A 378 21.31 7.95 -43.19
N GLN A 379 22.07 8.94 -43.66
CA GLN A 379 23.11 9.60 -42.88
C GLN A 379 22.49 10.41 -41.73
N LEU A 380 21.40 11.14 -41.98
CA LEU A 380 20.66 11.88 -40.96
C LEU A 380 20.01 10.94 -39.94
N LYS A 381 19.47 9.78 -40.36
CA LYS A 381 18.99 8.74 -39.43
C LYS A 381 20.10 8.27 -38.49
N ALA A 382 21.31 8.06 -39.02
CA ALA A 382 22.47 7.68 -38.23
C ALA A 382 22.94 8.82 -37.30
N TYR A 383 22.95 10.06 -37.78
CA TYR A 383 23.37 11.24 -37.02
C TYR A 383 22.42 11.56 -35.86
N TYR A 384 21.11 11.61 -36.09
CA TYR A 384 20.14 11.86 -35.02
C TYR A 384 19.96 10.66 -34.10
N ASN A 385 20.10 9.45 -34.65
CA ASN A 385 19.98 8.17 -33.94
C ASN A 385 18.75 8.13 -33.01
N VAL A 386 17.58 8.45 -33.57
CA VAL A 386 16.29 8.46 -32.84
C VAL A 386 16.04 7.14 -32.08
N PRO A 387 16.34 5.94 -32.61
CA PRO A 387 16.18 4.70 -31.85
C PRO A 387 17.01 4.63 -30.56
N THR A 388 18.12 5.36 -30.48
CA THR A 388 18.96 5.42 -29.27
C THR A 388 18.66 6.65 -28.43
N ASN A 389 18.55 7.83 -29.03
CA ASN A 389 18.45 9.11 -28.32
C ASN A 389 16.99 9.58 -28.10
N GLY A 390 16.03 9.01 -28.81
CA GLY A 390 14.65 9.48 -28.84
C GLY A 390 14.45 10.68 -29.77
N PRO A 391 13.18 11.04 -30.04
CA PRO A 391 12.87 12.22 -30.83
C PRO A 391 13.22 13.48 -30.03
N ALA A 392 13.73 14.51 -30.72
CA ALA A 392 13.87 15.84 -30.13
C ALA A 392 12.51 16.56 -30.17
N ALA A 393 12.05 17.05 -29.02
CA ALA A 393 10.88 17.92 -28.97
C ALA A 393 11.18 19.26 -29.65
N ASN A 394 10.19 19.85 -30.31
CA ASN A 394 10.30 21.24 -30.77
C ASN A 394 10.25 22.17 -29.53
N PRO A 395 11.23 23.07 -29.33
CA PRO A 395 11.32 23.94 -28.15
C PRO A 395 10.10 24.84 -27.89
N HIS A 396 9.35 25.23 -28.92
CA HIS A 396 8.16 26.07 -28.77
C HIS A 396 6.95 25.31 -28.22
N PHE A 397 6.91 23.99 -28.36
CA PHE A 397 5.74 23.15 -28.11
C PHE A 397 6.02 22.02 -27.10
N THR A 398 6.76 22.31 -26.03
CA THR A 398 7.11 21.31 -25.01
C THR A 398 5.93 20.88 -24.12
N SER A 399 4.88 21.72 -24.02
CA SER A 399 3.66 21.40 -23.28
C SER A 399 2.44 22.11 -23.86
N VAL A 400 1.28 21.49 -23.74
CA VAL A 400 -0.02 22.07 -24.10
C VAL A 400 -1.06 21.75 -23.01
N ARG A 401 -2.01 22.66 -22.79
CA ARG A 401 -3.07 22.48 -21.78
C ARG A 401 -4.39 22.09 -22.42
N TRP A 402 -5.10 21.16 -21.78
CA TRP A 402 -6.46 20.80 -22.17
C TRP A 402 -7.41 21.98 -21.96
N SER A 403 -8.11 22.40 -23.02
CA SER A 403 -9.13 23.44 -22.94
C SER A 403 -10.55 22.86 -23.01
N GLY A 404 -10.72 21.68 -23.59
CA GLY A 404 -12.03 21.11 -23.89
C GLY A 404 -12.87 22.01 -24.82
N THR A 405 -14.13 21.64 -25.06
CA THR A 405 -15.04 22.42 -25.91
C THR A 405 -15.40 23.77 -25.29
N GLY A 406 -15.34 23.89 -23.96
CA GLY A 406 -15.65 25.12 -23.21
C GLY A 406 -14.48 26.08 -22.98
N GLY A 407 -13.26 25.76 -23.44
CA GLY A 407 -12.07 26.61 -23.36
C GLY A 407 -11.32 26.58 -22.01
N THR A 408 -11.92 26.04 -20.95
CA THR A 408 -11.35 26.04 -19.58
C THR A 408 -11.08 24.66 -19.01
N GLY A 409 -11.39 23.58 -19.73
CA GLY A 409 -11.30 22.18 -19.32
C GLY A 409 -12.58 21.42 -19.68
N GLY A 410 -12.88 20.36 -18.93
CA GLY A 410 -14.14 19.62 -19.05
C GLY A 410 -14.22 18.73 -20.27
N ASN A 411 -15.43 18.59 -20.83
CA ASN A 411 -15.71 17.69 -21.93
C ASN A 411 -15.09 18.17 -23.26
N GLY A 412 -14.67 17.24 -24.10
CA GLY A 412 -14.23 17.56 -25.46
C GLY A 412 -13.73 16.35 -26.24
N THR A 413 -13.56 16.52 -27.55
CA THR A 413 -12.93 15.50 -28.41
C THR A 413 -11.42 15.75 -28.48
N TRP A 414 -10.64 14.69 -28.34
CA TRP A 414 -9.19 14.71 -28.54
C TRP A 414 -8.83 13.91 -29.79
N SER A 415 -8.40 14.61 -30.82
CA SER A 415 -7.78 14.04 -32.01
C SER A 415 -6.52 14.85 -32.36
N VAL A 416 -5.81 14.44 -33.40
CA VAL A 416 -4.60 15.16 -33.87
C VAL A 416 -4.88 16.57 -34.39
N LEU A 417 -6.12 16.90 -34.76
CA LEU A 417 -6.51 18.21 -35.32
C LEU A 417 -7.64 18.91 -34.56
N ALA A 418 -8.21 18.28 -33.53
CA ALA A 418 -9.23 18.93 -32.72
C ALA A 418 -8.66 20.14 -31.98
N THR A 419 -9.37 21.27 -32.06
CA THR A 419 -8.96 22.54 -31.46
C THR A 419 -9.40 22.63 -29.99
N THR A 420 -8.97 21.66 -29.18
CA THR A 420 -9.36 21.47 -27.76
C THR A 420 -8.19 21.63 -26.79
N TRP A 421 -7.11 22.25 -27.26
CA TRP A 421 -5.91 22.57 -26.49
C TRP A 421 -5.70 24.09 -26.42
N LYS A 422 -4.79 24.54 -25.55
CA LYS A 422 -4.39 25.95 -25.42
C LYS A 422 -2.96 26.11 -24.93
N ASP A 423 -2.60 27.36 -24.64
CA ASP A 423 -1.26 27.89 -24.33
C ASP A 423 -0.39 28.07 -25.58
N ARG A 424 0.37 27.04 -25.96
CA ARG A 424 1.32 27.09 -27.09
C ARG A 424 0.74 26.57 -28.39
N SER A 425 -0.31 25.76 -28.33
CA SER A 425 -1.02 25.25 -29.50
C SER A 425 -2.46 24.94 -29.13
N THR A 426 -3.36 25.19 -30.08
CA THR A 426 -4.79 24.88 -30.00
C THR A 426 -5.10 23.45 -30.46
N ILE A 427 -4.21 22.84 -31.24
CA ILE A 427 -4.23 21.42 -31.62
C ILE A 427 -3.17 20.63 -30.86
N TRP A 428 -3.36 19.31 -30.78
CA TRP A 428 -2.47 18.41 -30.05
C TRP A 428 -1.08 18.29 -30.68
N VAL A 429 -0.03 18.36 -29.85
CA VAL A 429 1.36 18.12 -30.23
C VAL A 429 1.84 16.83 -29.57
N GLN A 430 2.09 15.79 -30.37
CA GLN A 430 2.27 14.42 -29.85
C GLN A 430 3.45 14.25 -28.88
N ASP A 431 4.52 15.04 -29.02
CA ASP A 431 5.70 14.97 -28.15
C ASP A 431 5.65 15.96 -26.98
N ALA A 432 4.58 16.75 -26.87
CA ALA A 432 4.37 17.69 -25.78
C ALA A 432 3.83 16.98 -24.53
N LEU A 433 4.10 17.54 -23.35
CA LEU A 433 3.39 17.17 -22.13
C LEU A 433 1.95 17.72 -22.18
N GLY A 434 0.97 16.82 -22.05
CA GLY A 434 -0.45 17.21 -21.96
C GLY A 434 -0.88 17.50 -20.52
N ILE A 435 -1.30 18.73 -20.23
CA ILE A 435 -1.68 19.16 -18.87
C ILE A 435 -3.20 19.30 -18.74
N PHE A 436 -3.76 18.70 -17.69
CA PHE A 436 -5.19 18.71 -17.34
C PHE A 436 -5.39 19.38 -15.97
N ASP A 437 -5.57 20.70 -15.97
CA ASP A 437 -5.71 21.53 -14.76
C ASP A 437 -7.03 22.31 -14.67
N GLY A 438 -7.88 22.25 -15.71
CA GLY A 438 -9.25 22.76 -15.68
C GLY A 438 -10.27 21.87 -14.96
N PRO A 439 -11.57 22.23 -14.94
CA PRO A 439 -12.63 21.38 -14.41
C PRO A 439 -12.63 19.99 -15.06
N GLY A 440 -12.84 18.92 -14.27
CA GLY A 440 -12.88 17.55 -14.79
C GLY A 440 -14.02 17.31 -15.79
N GLY A 441 -13.84 16.32 -16.67
CA GLY A 441 -14.84 15.92 -17.66
C GLY A 441 -14.39 14.76 -18.55
N THR A 442 -15.23 14.38 -19.50
CA THR A 442 -14.96 13.30 -20.46
C THR A 442 -14.17 13.82 -21.66
N VAL A 443 -12.97 13.27 -21.85
CA VAL A 443 -12.08 13.53 -22.98
C VAL A 443 -12.20 12.37 -23.95
N THR A 444 -12.96 12.55 -25.03
CA THR A 444 -13.22 11.49 -26.01
C THR A 444 -12.13 11.47 -27.07
N MET A 445 -11.24 10.48 -27.02
CA MET A 445 -10.27 10.22 -28.07
C MET A 445 -10.94 9.74 -29.36
N SER A 446 -10.60 10.37 -30.47
CA SER A 446 -11.02 9.97 -31.81
C SER A 446 -9.81 9.49 -32.61
N GLY A 447 -9.83 8.21 -33.00
CA GLY A 447 -8.70 7.54 -33.65
C GLY A 447 -7.56 7.17 -32.69
N THR A 448 -6.33 7.13 -33.21
CA THR A 448 -5.12 6.87 -32.42
C THR A 448 -4.39 8.17 -32.15
N VAL A 449 -4.12 8.47 -30.89
CA VAL A 449 -3.39 9.67 -30.46
C VAL A 449 -2.12 9.26 -29.72
N GLY A 450 -0.97 9.73 -30.22
CA GLY A 450 0.32 9.54 -29.55
C GLY A 450 0.52 10.51 -28.39
N VAL A 451 1.03 10.02 -27.26
CA VAL A 451 1.34 10.80 -26.04
C VAL A 451 2.81 10.65 -25.64
N GLY A 452 3.70 11.08 -26.53
CA GLY A 452 5.16 10.94 -26.40
C GLY A 452 5.78 11.72 -25.24
N GLY A 453 5.17 12.84 -24.85
CA GLY A 453 5.60 13.68 -23.72
C GLY A 453 4.93 13.37 -22.37
N GLY A 454 4.03 12.38 -22.32
CA GLY A 454 3.28 12.03 -21.12
C GLY A 454 2.10 12.96 -20.83
N LEU A 455 1.47 12.76 -19.66
CA LEU A 455 0.28 13.49 -19.20
C LEU A 455 0.40 13.92 -17.74
N ASP A 456 -0.19 15.05 -17.38
CA ASP A 456 -0.22 15.59 -16.02
C ASP A 456 -1.65 16.00 -15.62
N PHE A 457 -2.26 15.24 -14.70
CA PHE A 457 -3.59 15.48 -14.16
C PHE A 457 -3.50 16.17 -12.80
N ARG A 458 -3.99 17.42 -12.74
CA ARG A 458 -3.96 18.27 -11.54
C ARG A 458 -5.33 18.47 -10.90
N THR A 459 -6.39 18.08 -11.60
CA THR A 459 -7.79 18.18 -11.14
C THR A 459 -8.49 16.83 -11.28
N THR A 460 -9.34 16.50 -10.30
CA THR A 460 -10.08 15.23 -10.29
C THR A 460 -11.21 15.22 -11.32
N GLY A 461 -11.61 14.03 -11.75
CA GLY A 461 -12.82 13.83 -12.56
C GLY A 461 -12.61 13.76 -14.07
N TYR A 462 -11.36 13.83 -14.55
CA TYR A 462 -11.07 13.55 -15.96
C TYR A 462 -11.22 12.07 -16.28
N THR A 463 -11.98 11.76 -17.34
CA THR A 463 -12.09 10.41 -17.93
C THR A 463 -11.72 10.47 -19.41
N VAL A 464 -10.58 9.89 -19.79
CA VAL A 464 -10.14 9.81 -21.18
C VAL A 464 -10.66 8.52 -21.79
N SER A 465 -11.65 8.60 -22.68
CA SER A 465 -12.38 7.46 -23.24
C SER A 465 -12.36 7.44 -24.77
N GLY A 466 -12.82 6.34 -25.38
CA GLY A 466 -12.81 6.18 -26.84
C GLY A 466 -11.40 5.94 -27.41
N GLY A 467 -11.30 5.71 -28.72
CA GLY A 467 -10.04 5.66 -29.45
C GLY A 467 -8.91 4.79 -28.85
N THR A 468 -7.69 5.14 -29.21
CA THR A 468 -6.45 4.52 -28.72
C THR A 468 -5.45 5.59 -28.29
N MET A 469 -4.96 5.48 -27.05
CA MET A 469 -3.83 6.23 -26.53
C MET A 469 -2.55 5.42 -26.76
N ALA A 470 -1.66 5.93 -27.61
CA ALA A 470 -0.39 5.30 -27.93
C ALA A 470 0.75 5.94 -27.11
N MET A 471 1.32 5.15 -26.19
CA MET A 471 2.45 5.52 -25.34
C MET A 471 3.75 5.49 -26.17
N ARG A 472 4.03 6.60 -26.87
CA ARG A 472 5.12 6.73 -27.86
C ARG A 472 6.42 7.34 -27.30
N GLY A 473 6.49 7.58 -26.00
CA GLY A 473 7.69 8.09 -25.34
C GLY A 473 8.87 7.16 -25.55
N HIS A 474 10.05 7.76 -25.77
CA HIS A 474 11.31 7.05 -26.01
C HIS A 474 11.77 6.21 -24.82
N THR A 475 11.44 6.67 -23.61
CA THR A 475 11.68 5.95 -22.37
C THR A 475 10.37 5.74 -21.62
N ARG A 476 10.33 4.73 -20.74
CA ARG A 476 9.17 4.52 -19.86
C ARG A 476 8.88 5.74 -18.99
N ALA A 477 9.92 6.50 -18.62
CA ALA A 477 9.78 7.73 -17.84
C ALA A 477 9.15 8.88 -18.65
N ALA A 478 9.43 8.98 -19.95
CA ALA A 478 8.74 9.95 -20.83
C ALA A 478 7.24 9.61 -20.99
N ASN A 479 6.89 8.33 -20.94
CA ASN A 479 5.51 7.83 -20.86
C ASN A 479 4.89 7.98 -19.46
N ALA A 480 5.21 9.06 -18.73
CA ALA A 480 4.64 9.31 -17.42
C ALA A 480 3.20 9.81 -17.52
N ILE A 481 2.31 9.21 -16.74
CA ILE A 481 1.01 9.79 -16.38
C ILE A 481 1.11 10.19 -14.90
N THR A 482 1.27 11.49 -14.69
CA THR A 482 1.34 12.10 -13.35
C THR A 482 -0.06 12.43 -12.88
N VAL A 483 -0.40 12.03 -11.65
CA VAL A 483 -1.67 12.39 -11.01
C VAL A 483 -1.37 13.03 -9.66
N ALA A 484 -1.78 14.29 -9.49
CA ALA A 484 -1.48 15.08 -8.30
C ALA A 484 -2.12 14.51 -7.02
N SER A 485 -1.66 14.98 -5.86
CA SER A 485 -2.19 14.55 -4.56
C SER A 485 -3.69 14.83 -4.44
N GLY A 486 -4.46 13.86 -3.94
CA GLY A 486 -5.92 13.98 -3.82
C GLY A 486 -6.70 13.93 -5.15
N VAL A 487 -6.02 13.76 -6.28
CA VAL A 487 -6.64 13.72 -7.62
C VAL A 487 -6.87 12.28 -8.06
N THR A 488 -8.00 12.05 -8.75
CA THR A 488 -8.27 10.81 -9.48
C THR A 488 -8.51 11.10 -10.95
N ALA A 489 -7.79 10.39 -11.83
CA ALA A 489 -7.98 10.43 -13.28
C ALA A 489 -8.25 9.01 -13.81
N THR A 490 -9.11 8.89 -14.82
CA THR A 490 -9.48 7.60 -15.43
C THR A 490 -9.06 7.56 -16.88
N ILE A 491 -8.37 6.50 -17.29
CA ILE A 491 -8.11 6.16 -18.70
C ILE A 491 -9.00 4.97 -19.08
N ALA A 492 -10.08 5.27 -19.79
CA ALA A 492 -11.01 4.31 -20.37
C ALA A 492 -10.67 3.97 -21.84
N SER A 493 -9.74 4.70 -22.45
CA SER A 493 -9.25 4.47 -23.82
C SER A 493 -8.38 3.22 -23.92
N THR A 494 -8.26 2.64 -25.12
CA THR A 494 -7.31 1.54 -25.36
C THR A 494 -5.88 2.05 -25.20
N LEU A 495 -5.06 1.38 -24.39
CA LEU A 495 -3.64 1.71 -24.18
C LEU A 495 -2.74 0.78 -24.99
N THR A 496 -1.83 1.39 -25.76
CA THR A 496 -0.83 0.68 -26.57
C THR A 496 0.57 1.27 -26.37
N GLY A 497 1.62 0.49 -26.64
CA GLY A 497 3.00 0.97 -26.67
C GLY A 497 4.00 -0.03 -26.12
N SER A 498 5.20 -0.07 -26.71
CA SER A 498 6.27 -1.02 -26.36
C SER A 498 7.25 -0.49 -25.31
N THR A 499 7.26 0.82 -25.03
CA THR A 499 8.18 1.42 -24.04
C THR A 499 7.64 1.38 -22.60
N GLY A 500 6.36 1.03 -22.43
CA GLY A 500 5.71 0.90 -21.12
C GLY A 500 5.14 2.20 -20.57
N LEU A 501 4.61 2.14 -19.35
CA LEU A 501 3.94 3.23 -18.65
C LEU A 501 4.63 3.54 -17.31
N THR A 502 4.76 4.83 -16.97
CA THR A 502 5.08 5.25 -15.60
C THR A 502 3.87 5.94 -14.98
N LYS A 503 3.37 5.44 -13.86
CA LYS A 503 2.43 6.16 -12.99
C LYS A 503 3.21 6.92 -11.92
N SER A 504 3.13 8.24 -11.96
CA SER A 504 3.77 9.17 -11.01
C SER A 504 2.74 10.03 -10.28
N GLY A 505 3.20 10.80 -9.29
CA GLY A 505 2.36 11.61 -8.41
C GLY A 505 1.55 10.77 -7.41
N THR A 506 1.16 11.37 -6.29
CA THR A 506 0.56 10.65 -5.15
C THR A 506 -0.93 10.34 -5.32
N GLY A 507 -1.58 10.83 -6.39
CA GLY A 507 -2.98 10.56 -6.70
C GLY A 507 -3.26 9.18 -7.30
N VAL A 508 -4.50 8.98 -7.73
CA VAL A 508 -5.02 7.71 -8.27
C VAL A 508 -5.18 7.80 -9.79
N LEU A 509 -4.55 6.87 -10.51
CA LEU A 509 -4.84 6.62 -11.92
C LEU A 509 -5.67 5.33 -12.02
N ALA A 510 -6.88 5.42 -12.54
CA ALA A 510 -7.73 4.26 -12.82
C ALA A 510 -7.64 3.87 -14.29
N LEU A 511 -7.36 2.61 -14.57
CA LEU A 511 -7.39 2.04 -15.92
C LEU A 511 -8.71 1.30 -16.12
N ALA A 512 -9.63 1.91 -16.87
CA ALA A 512 -10.91 1.31 -17.23
C ALA A 512 -10.93 0.76 -18.67
N GLY A 513 -9.95 1.12 -19.50
CA GLY A 513 -9.81 0.64 -20.88
C GLY A 513 -9.08 -0.70 -21.00
N THR A 514 -8.86 -1.14 -22.24
CA THR A 514 -8.02 -2.29 -22.55
C THR A 514 -6.54 -1.89 -22.58
N GLY A 515 -5.71 -2.55 -21.79
CA GLY A 515 -4.26 -2.33 -21.73
C GLY A 515 -3.43 -3.43 -22.39
N THR A 516 -4.05 -4.29 -23.21
CA THR A 516 -3.42 -5.50 -23.78
C THR A 516 -2.33 -5.18 -24.81
N GLY A 517 -2.32 -3.98 -25.40
CA GLY A 517 -1.29 -3.52 -26.33
C GLY A 517 -0.08 -2.83 -25.68
N LEU A 518 -0.04 -2.74 -24.35
CA LEU A 518 1.07 -2.16 -23.60
C LEU A 518 2.04 -3.26 -23.17
N SER A 519 3.26 -3.33 -23.72
CA SER A 519 4.19 -4.45 -23.50
C SER A 519 5.54 -4.08 -22.83
N GLY A 520 5.83 -2.79 -22.64
CA GLY A 520 7.10 -2.32 -22.05
C GLY A 520 7.16 -2.29 -20.52
N GLY A 521 6.21 -2.93 -19.85
CA GLY A 521 6.08 -2.93 -18.39
C GLY A 521 5.40 -1.69 -17.82
N VAL A 522 5.13 -1.74 -16.52
CA VAL A 522 4.47 -0.68 -15.75
C VAL A 522 5.30 -0.35 -14.52
N ALA A 523 5.68 0.92 -14.37
CA ALA A 523 6.31 1.42 -13.16
C ALA A 523 5.34 2.30 -12.38
N ILE A 524 5.14 2.01 -11.10
CA ILE A 524 4.36 2.84 -10.18
C ILE A 524 5.35 3.48 -9.22
N THR A 525 5.66 4.77 -9.42
CA THR A 525 6.66 5.47 -8.61
C THR A 525 6.04 6.13 -7.38
N ALA A 526 4.75 6.48 -7.44
CA ALA A 526 3.99 7.01 -6.31
C ALA A 526 2.47 6.86 -6.52
N GLY A 527 1.72 6.96 -5.41
CA GLY A 527 0.27 6.93 -5.43
C GLY A 527 -0.27 5.57 -5.86
N MET A 528 -1.45 5.55 -6.47
CA MET A 528 -2.12 4.29 -6.80
C MET A 528 -2.41 4.19 -8.30
N LEU A 529 -2.01 3.07 -8.90
CA LEU A 529 -2.56 2.61 -10.17
C LEU A 529 -3.64 1.58 -9.88
N THR A 530 -4.88 1.83 -10.29
CA THR A 530 -5.99 0.89 -10.10
C THR A 530 -6.37 0.28 -11.44
N VAL A 531 -6.42 -1.05 -11.52
CA VAL A 531 -6.97 -1.77 -12.66
C VAL A 531 -8.47 -1.95 -12.43
N GLY A 532 -9.27 -1.27 -13.24
CA GLY A 532 -10.73 -1.20 -13.12
C GLY A 532 -11.24 -0.08 -12.20
N THR A 533 -12.55 0.16 -12.31
CA THR A 533 -13.31 1.18 -11.57
C THR A 533 -14.51 0.58 -10.79
N GLY A 534 -14.53 -0.74 -10.61
CA GLY A 534 -15.60 -1.49 -9.91
C GLY A 534 -16.49 -2.33 -10.83
N GLY A 535 -16.37 -2.15 -12.14
CA GLY A 535 -17.02 -3.01 -13.16
C GLY A 535 -16.10 -4.14 -13.64
N THR A 536 -16.37 -4.66 -14.85
CA THR A 536 -15.57 -5.71 -15.53
C THR A 536 -14.61 -5.15 -16.59
N ALA A 537 -14.43 -3.83 -16.62
CA ALA A 537 -13.52 -3.15 -17.54
C ALA A 537 -12.17 -2.86 -16.84
N GLY A 538 -11.12 -2.62 -17.63
CA GLY A 538 -9.76 -2.41 -17.14
C GLY A 538 -8.88 -3.65 -17.22
N THR A 539 -7.87 -3.64 -18.09
CA THR A 539 -6.88 -4.72 -18.21
C THR A 539 -5.47 -4.16 -18.31
N LEU A 540 -4.48 -4.99 -17.96
CA LEU A 540 -3.06 -4.79 -18.27
C LEU A 540 -2.63 -5.95 -19.17
N ALA A 541 -1.64 -5.75 -20.05
CA ALA A 541 -1.18 -6.86 -20.87
C ALA A 541 -0.52 -7.95 -20.01
N VAL A 542 -0.72 -9.20 -20.41
CA VAL A 542 -0.09 -10.38 -19.80
C VAL A 542 1.43 -10.29 -19.93
N SER A 543 2.15 -10.86 -18.97
CA SER A 543 3.63 -10.92 -18.97
C SER A 543 4.37 -9.57 -18.94
N ASN A 544 3.68 -8.45 -18.69
CA ASN A 544 4.36 -7.20 -18.31
C ASN A 544 5.09 -7.37 -16.99
N THR A 545 6.29 -6.80 -16.90
CA THR A 545 6.95 -6.54 -15.62
C THR A 545 6.29 -5.34 -14.94
N ILE A 546 5.97 -5.48 -13.66
CA ILE A 546 5.41 -4.40 -12.86
C ILE A 546 6.37 -4.12 -11.70
N THR A 547 6.80 -2.86 -11.58
CA THR A 547 7.65 -2.41 -10.48
C THR A 547 6.92 -1.34 -9.67
N ILE A 548 6.78 -1.57 -8.38
CA ILE A 548 6.07 -0.69 -7.45
C ILE A 548 7.09 -0.12 -6.46
N ALA A 549 7.39 1.17 -6.58
CA ALA A 549 8.31 1.85 -5.65
C ALA A 549 7.65 2.07 -4.27
N ALA A 550 8.46 2.44 -3.28
CA ALA A 550 7.95 2.87 -1.98
C ALA A 550 6.93 4.01 -2.14
N GLY A 551 5.78 3.91 -1.45
CA GLY A 551 4.66 4.86 -1.59
C GLY A 551 3.78 4.64 -2.83
N GLY A 552 4.09 3.64 -3.67
CA GLY A 552 3.25 3.18 -4.76
C GLY A 552 2.30 2.05 -4.33
N THR A 553 1.16 1.92 -5.01
CA THR A 553 0.23 0.79 -4.85
C THR A 553 -0.32 0.34 -6.20
N LEU A 554 -0.27 -0.96 -6.47
CA LEU A 554 -1.05 -1.59 -7.53
C LEU A 554 -2.37 -2.09 -6.94
N GLY A 555 -3.48 -1.50 -7.39
CA GLY A 555 -4.82 -1.89 -6.97
C GLY A 555 -5.61 -2.63 -8.03
N PHE A 556 -6.52 -3.49 -7.60
CA PHE A 556 -7.49 -4.16 -8.46
C PHE A 556 -8.89 -3.84 -7.97
N ASN A 557 -9.66 -3.13 -8.79
CA ASN A 557 -11.05 -2.77 -8.52
C ASN A 557 -11.92 -3.25 -9.68
N ARG A 558 -12.16 -4.55 -9.73
CA ARG A 558 -13.06 -5.18 -10.70
C ARG A 558 -14.06 -6.05 -9.99
N SER A 559 -15.27 -6.16 -10.54
CA SER A 559 -16.31 -7.01 -9.96
C SER A 559 -16.14 -8.50 -10.26
N ASP A 560 -15.32 -8.87 -11.24
CA ASP A 560 -15.09 -10.24 -11.68
C ASP A 560 -13.70 -10.79 -11.27
N ALA A 561 -13.32 -11.95 -11.81
CA ALA A 561 -12.09 -12.67 -11.47
C ALA A 561 -10.85 -12.26 -12.28
N TYR A 562 -10.78 -11.03 -12.80
CA TYR A 562 -9.70 -10.58 -13.72
C TYR A 562 -9.42 -11.56 -14.89
N GLY A 563 -10.43 -12.28 -15.39
CA GLY A 563 -10.23 -13.31 -16.42
C GLY A 563 -9.35 -14.50 -16.00
N GLY A 564 -9.01 -14.66 -14.71
CA GLY A 564 -8.21 -15.77 -14.17
C GLY A 564 -7.06 -15.32 -13.26
N ALA A 565 -5.94 -16.04 -13.30
CA ALA A 565 -4.76 -15.72 -12.52
C ALA A 565 -3.99 -14.54 -13.13
N PHE A 566 -3.61 -13.57 -12.30
CA PHE A 566 -2.71 -12.49 -12.66
C PHE A 566 -1.28 -13.02 -12.71
N ALA A 567 -0.76 -13.20 -13.94
CA ALA A 567 0.53 -13.85 -14.19
C ALA A 567 1.72 -12.88 -14.34
N ASN A 568 1.49 -11.57 -14.21
CA ASN A 568 2.53 -10.56 -14.34
C ASN A 568 3.52 -10.63 -13.17
N ALA A 569 4.82 -10.52 -13.47
CA ALA A 569 5.85 -10.44 -12.44
C ALA A 569 5.79 -9.08 -11.74
N ILE A 570 5.62 -9.10 -10.41
CA ILE A 570 5.55 -7.89 -9.58
C ILE A 570 6.80 -7.80 -8.70
N SER A 571 7.40 -6.62 -8.66
CA SER A 571 8.64 -6.30 -7.95
C SER A 571 8.55 -4.95 -7.20
N GLY A 572 9.48 -4.70 -6.29
CA GLY A 572 9.62 -3.43 -5.57
C GLY A 572 8.92 -3.40 -4.20
N SER A 573 9.11 -2.32 -3.46
CA SER A 573 8.71 -2.20 -2.05
C SER A 573 7.33 -1.60 -1.82
N GLY A 574 6.59 -1.27 -2.87
CA GLY A 574 5.21 -0.77 -2.78
C GLY A 574 4.17 -1.88 -2.55
N ALA A 575 2.92 -1.48 -2.33
CA ALA A 575 1.86 -2.38 -1.91
C ALA A 575 1.02 -2.94 -3.08
N ILE A 576 0.36 -4.08 -2.84
CA ILE A 576 -0.72 -4.61 -3.68
C ILE A 576 -2.04 -4.50 -2.90
N ARG A 577 -3.12 -4.10 -3.57
CA ARG A 577 -4.43 -3.96 -2.95
C ARG A 577 -5.57 -4.55 -3.78
N LEU A 578 -6.37 -5.44 -3.20
CA LEU A 578 -7.65 -5.87 -3.77
C LEU A 578 -8.79 -5.03 -3.21
N LEU A 579 -9.60 -4.41 -4.08
CA LEU A 579 -10.74 -3.57 -3.71
C LEU A 579 -12.10 -4.24 -3.92
N SER A 580 -12.19 -5.22 -4.82
CA SER A 580 -13.44 -5.89 -5.19
C SER A 580 -13.14 -7.15 -6.01
N GLY A 581 -14.17 -7.99 -6.23
CA GLY A 581 -14.09 -9.15 -7.12
C GLY A 581 -13.16 -10.25 -6.63
N SER A 582 -12.47 -10.91 -7.56
CA SER A 582 -11.52 -11.99 -7.25
C SER A 582 -10.20 -11.78 -7.98
N LEU A 583 -9.10 -12.06 -7.30
CA LEU A 583 -7.75 -11.97 -7.87
C LEU A 583 -6.97 -13.22 -7.52
N GLY A 584 -6.46 -13.92 -8.55
CA GLY A 584 -5.48 -14.98 -8.36
C GLY A 584 -4.06 -14.44 -8.50
N LEU A 585 -3.22 -14.53 -7.46
CA LEU A 585 -1.78 -14.28 -7.55
C LEU A 585 -1.03 -15.62 -7.60
N SER A 586 -0.25 -15.80 -8.66
CA SER A 586 0.50 -17.04 -8.92
C SER A 586 1.95 -16.73 -9.27
N GLY A 587 2.80 -17.77 -9.29
CA GLY A 587 4.23 -17.61 -9.52
C GLY A 587 4.98 -17.02 -8.33
N SER A 588 6.31 -17.00 -8.42
CA SER A 588 7.16 -16.34 -7.43
C SER A 588 7.22 -14.86 -7.71
N GLN A 589 6.70 -14.04 -6.79
CA GLN A 589 6.75 -12.58 -6.90
C GLN A 589 7.89 -12.03 -6.04
N SER A 590 8.51 -10.93 -6.48
CA SER A 590 9.64 -10.28 -5.79
C SER A 590 9.28 -8.93 -5.16
N PHE A 591 7.98 -8.61 -5.06
CA PHE A 591 7.54 -7.42 -4.33
C PHE A 591 7.71 -7.64 -2.82
N THR A 592 8.10 -6.59 -2.11
CA THR A 592 8.40 -6.63 -0.68
C THR A 592 7.51 -5.75 0.18
N GLY A 593 6.52 -5.09 -0.42
CA GLY A 593 5.55 -4.28 0.33
C GLY A 593 4.37 -5.10 0.83
N ALA A 594 3.37 -4.39 1.37
CA ALA A 594 2.20 -5.01 1.98
C ALA A 594 1.22 -5.60 0.96
N THR A 595 0.51 -6.65 1.36
CA THR A 595 -0.65 -7.19 0.64
C THR A 595 -1.93 -6.82 1.40
N ILE A 596 -2.81 -6.06 0.74
CA ILE A 596 -4.03 -5.52 1.35
C ILE A 596 -5.24 -6.09 0.63
N VAL A 597 -6.19 -6.66 1.38
CA VAL A 597 -7.44 -7.22 0.86
C VAL A 597 -8.60 -6.44 1.47
N SER A 598 -9.02 -5.35 0.80
CA SER A 598 -10.07 -4.44 1.26
C SER A 598 -11.49 -4.95 0.96
N ALA A 599 -11.65 -5.81 -0.06
CA ALA A 599 -12.87 -6.57 -0.32
C ALA A 599 -12.54 -7.72 -1.29
N GLY A 600 -13.56 -8.49 -1.66
CA GLY A 600 -13.39 -9.57 -2.63
C GLY A 600 -12.59 -10.76 -2.09
N THR A 601 -12.08 -11.61 -2.99
CA THR A 601 -11.26 -12.78 -2.64
C THR A 601 -9.90 -12.73 -3.31
N LEU A 602 -8.83 -12.73 -2.52
CA LEU A 602 -7.46 -12.92 -3.00
C LEU A 602 -7.07 -14.39 -2.84
N THR A 603 -6.86 -15.09 -3.95
CA THR A 603 -6.30 -16.45 -3.95
C THR A 603 -4.81 -16.38 -4.29
N ALA A 604 -3.93 -16.91 -3.44
CA ALA A 604 -2.49 -16.83 -3.65
C ALA A 604 -1.77 -18.17 -3.43
N SER A 605 -0.84 -18.50 -4.32
CA SER A 605 0.14 -19.56 -4.03
C SER A 605 1.12 -19.11 -2.94
N ALA A 606 1.80 -20.05 -2.27
CA ALA A 606 2.81 -19.69 -1.25
C ALA A 606 3.89 -18.79 -1.86
N ALA A 607 4.42 -19.17 -3.03
CA ALA A 607 5.44 -18.42 -3.79
C ALA A 607 5.02 -16.96 -4.10
N ALA A 608 3.71 -16.71 -4.25
CA ALA A 608 3.21 -15.38 -4.60
C ALA A 608 3.27 -14.37 -3.44
N LEU A 609 3.30 -14.84 -2.19
CA LEU A 609 3.34 -14.00 -0.99
C LEU A 609 4.63 -14.14 -0.19
N GLN A 610 5.67 -14.78 -0.73
CA GLN A 610 6.96 -14.96 -0.02
C GLN A 610 7.70 -13.64 0.24
N GLY A 611 7.49 -12.63 -0.60
CA GLY A 611 8.14 -11.32 -0.45
C GLY A 611 7.38 -10.35 0.45
N THR A 612 6.08 -10.56 0.70
CA THR A 612 5.22 -9.56 1.37
C THR A 612 5.76 -9.16 2.74
N SER A 613 5.67 -7.88 3.10
CA SER A 613 6.09 -7.38 4.42
C SER A 613 5.02 -7.58 5.50
N SER A 614 3.75 -7.58 5.10
CA SER A 614 2.58 -7.71 5.97
C SER A 614 1.34 -8.01 5.15
N ILE A 615 0.35 -8.64 5.77
CA ILE A 615 -0.94 -8.92 5.15
C ILE A 615 -2.05 -8.31 6.00
N ALA A 616 -2.89 -7.49 5.37
CA ALA A 616 -4.07 -6.91 5.99
C ALA A 616 -5.33 -7.34 5.24
N VAL A 617 -6.26 -8.01 5.93
CA VAL A 617 -7.55 -8.42 5.39
C VAL A 617 -8.65 -7.65 6.10
N ASP A 618 -9.22 -6.66 5.43
CA ASP A 618 -10.21 -5.74 5.98
C ASP A 618 -11.40 -5.63 5.03
N GLY A 619 -12.40 -6.50 5.19
CA GLY A 619 -13.59 -6.58 4.33
C GLY A 619 -13.58 -7.70 3.29
N GLY A 620 -12.41 -8.25 2.96
CA GLY A 620 -12.27 -9.34 1.98
C GLY A 620 -11.93 -10.71 2.56
N VAL A 621 -11.55 -11.62 1.67
CA VAL A 621 -11.15 -12.98 1.96
C VAL A 621 -9.76 -13.23 1.39
N LEU A 622 -8.84 -13.73 2.21
CA LEU A 622 -7.57 -14.29 1.77
C LEU A 622 -7.68 -15.82 1.72
N SER A 623 -7.27 -16.42 0.61
CA SER A 623 -7.07 -17.86 0.48
C SER A 623 -5.64 -18.09 0.02
N ALA A 624 -4.76 -18.59 0.88
CA ALA A 624 -3.35 -18.76 0.57
C ALA A 624 -2.83 -20.13 0.99
N ALA A 625 -1.88 -20.69 0.23
CA ALA A 625 -1.16 -21.88 0.70
C ALA A 625 -0.18 -21.53 1.83
N GLY A 626 0.40 -20.33 1.80
CA GLY A 626 1.34 -19.83 2.78
C GLY A 626 1.73 -18.40 2.42
N TYR A 627 2.59 -17.81 3.22
CA TYR A 627 3.13 -16.48 3.00
C TYR A 627 4.47 -16.33 3.74
N ASN A 628 5.14 -15.20 3.54
CA ASN A 628 6.37 -14.86 4.23
C ASN A 628 6.26 -15.09 5.77
N SER A 629 7.11 -15.93 6.32
CA SER A 629 7.12 -16.28 7.75
C SER A 629 7.34 -15.09 8.67
N SER A 630 7.97 -14.01 8.18
CA SER A 630 8.20 -12.78 8.96
C SER A 630 7.08 -11.75 8.85
N ALA A 631 6.10 -11.95 7.95
CA ALA A 631 5.03 -10.99 7.73
C ALA A 631 3.88 -11.20 8.73
N PRO A 632 3.48 -10.17 9.51
CA PRO A 632 2.30 -10.29 10.35
C PRO A 632 1.02 -10.34 9.50
N LEU A 633 0.03 -11.09 9.99
CA LEU A 633 -1.30 -11.17 9.41
C LEU A 633 -2.30 -10.47 10.32
N THR A 634 -2.96 -9.44 9.80
CA THR A 634 -4.07 -8.75 10.47
C THR A 634 -5.37 -9.03 9.74
N VAL A 635 -6.35 -9.59 10.44
CA VAL A 635 -7.71 -9.82 9.93
C VAL A 635 -8.69 -8.98 10.75
N ALA A 636 -9.32 -7.99 10.11
CA ALA A 636 -10.33 -7.14 10.73
C ALA A 636 -11.65 -7.88 10.94
N ALA A 637 -12.61 -7.24 11.62
CA ALA A 637 -13.89 -7.87 11.98
C ALA A 637 -14.70 -8.43 10.81
N SER A 638 -14.61 -7.76 9.66
CA SER A 638 -15.26 -8.11 8.40
C SER A 638 -14.41 -9.05 7.51
N GLY A 639 -13.15 -9.29 7.86
CA GLY A 639 -12.21 -10.07 7.05
C GLY A 639 -12.21 -11.57 7.37
N SER A 640 -11.68 -12.38 6.46
CA SER A 640 -11.44 -13.81 6.67
C SER A 640 -10.15 -14.27 5.98
N ALA A 641 -9.41 -15.21 6.57
CA ALA A 641 -8.21 -15.80 5.99
C ALA A 641 -8.23 -17.33 6.10
N THR A 642 -8.00 -18.01 4.99
CA THR A 642 -7.80 -19.47 4.93
C THR A 642 -6.37 -19.74 4.49
N ILE A 643 -5.61 -20.48 5.31
CA ILE A 643 -4.21 -20.83 5.06
C ILE A 643 -4.08 -22.35 5.01
N SER A 644 -3.65 -22.91 3.87
CA SER A 644 -3.69 -24.38 3.65
C SER A 644 -2.35 -25.11 3.80
N GLY A 645 -1.25 -24.39 4.02
CA GLY A 645 0.09 -24.98 4.13
C GLY A 645 0.29 -25.79 5.41
N THR A 646 1.12 -26.82 5.30
CA THR A 646 1.49 -27.71 6.41
C THR A 646 2.75 -27.18 7.11
N GLY A 647 2.84 -27.35 8.44
CA GLY A 647 4.08 -27.11 9.18
C GLY A 647 4.62 -25.68 9.16
N LEU A 648 3.75 -24.68 8.98
CA LEU A 648 4.16 -23.28 8.82
C LEU A 648 4.65 -22.70 10.15
N SER A 649 5.71 -21.89 10.10
CA SER A 649 6.14 -21.01 11.19
C SER A 649 5.96 -19.57 10.74
N LEU A 650 5.11 -18.81 11.45
CA LEU A 650 4.59 -17.51 11.02
C LEU A 650 4.76 -16.48 12.14
N ALA A 651 4.82 -15.21 11.75
CA ALA A 651 4.83 -14.07 12.64
C ALA A 651 3.49 -13.93 13.41
N ALA A 652 3.33 -12.82 14.12
CA ALA A 652 2.13 -12.57 14.90
C ALA A 652 0.88 -12.47 14.00
N VAL A 653 -0.21 -13.08 14.47
CA VAL A 653 -1.54 -13.00 13.85
C VAL A 653 -2.44 -12.18 14.77
N THR A 654 -3.02 -11.10 14.26
CA THR A 654 -4.09 -10.34 14.92
C THR A 654 -5.40 -10.65 14.22
N ASN A 655 -6.29 -11.37 14.89
CA ASN A 655 -7.54 -11.85 14.33
C ASN A 655 -8.74 -11.29 15.09
N ASN A 656 -9.47 -10.39 14.45
CA ASN A 656 -10.72 -9.84 14.95
C ASN A 656 -11.95 -10.34 14.18
N GLY A 657 -11.78 -11.28 13.23
CA GLY A 657 -12.86 -11.79 12.39
C GLY A 657 -13.99 -12.41 13.20
N SER A 658 -15.23 -11.98 12.94
CA SER A 658 -16.43 -12.38 13.69
C SER A 658 -17.55 -12.89 12.77
N GLY A 659 -18.64 -13.42 13.32
CA GLY A 659 -19.81 -13.85 12.54
C GLY A 659 -19.54 -15.02 11.59
N GLY A 660 -18.72 -16.00 12.01
CA GLY A 660 -18.30 -17.13 11.18
C GLY A 660 -17.09 -16.84 10.28
N ARG A 661 -16.56 -15.63 10.33
CA ARG A 661 -15.28 -15.23 9.71
C ARG A 661 -14.14 -15.39 10.71
N GLY A 662 -12.90 -15.39 10.22
CA GLY A 662 -11.72 -15.53 11.07
C GLY A 662 -10.53 -16.09 10.32
N VAL A 663 -9.60 -16.71 11.05
CA VAL A 663 -8.41 -17.35 10.48
C VAL A 663 -8.57 -18.86 10.58
N ASN A 664 -8.46 -19.54 9.44
CA ASN A 664 -8.59 -20.99 9.35
C ASN A 664 -7.35 -21.61 8.72
N PHE A 665 -6.52 -22.26 9.52
CA PHE A 665 -5.41 -23.08 9.07
C PHE A 665 -5.92 -24.49 8.76
N THR A 666 -6.02 -24.85 7.48
CA THR A 666 -6.78 -26.05 7.06
C THR A 666 -5.95 -27.33 6.96
N ALA A 667 -4.62 -27.24 7.06
CA ALA A 667 -3.75 -28.41 7.03
C ALA A 667 -4.10 -29.41 8.14
N ALA A 668 -4.40 -30.64 7.76
CA ALA A 668 -4.78 -31.73 8.67
C ALA A 668 -3.57 -32.38 9.38
N THR A 669 -2.35 -32.06 8.96
CA THR A 669 -1.10 -32.58 9.54
C THR A 669 -0.07 -31.47 9.76
N GLY A 670 0.96 -31.78 10.55
CA GLY A 670 2.01 -30.84 10.95
C GLY A 670 1.61 -29.98 12.14
N THR A 671 2.50 -29.04 12.48
CA THR A 671 2.29 -28.05 13.54
C THR A 671 2.37 -26.66 12.95
N ILE A 672 1.33 -25.85 13.13
CA ILE A 672 1.37 -24.42 12.82
C ILE A 672 1.95 -23.68 14.03
N THR A 673 3.06 -22.99 13.83
CA THR A 673 3.72 -22.19 14.86
C THR A 673 3.46 -20.71 14.60
N LEU A 674 2.88 -20.01 15.57
CA LEU A 674 2.68 -18.56 15.54
C LEU A 674 3.57 -17.89 16.59
N ALA A 675 4.24 -16.81 16.20
CA ALA A 675 4.98 -15.96 17.15
C ALA A 675 4.05 -15.33 18.20
N GLY A 676 2.79 -15.08 17.85
CA GLY A 676 1.75 -14.64 18.78
C GLY A 676 0.37 -14.66 18.13
N LEU A 677 -0.67 -14.78 18.95
CA LEU A 677 -2.06 -14.68 18.52
C LEU A 677 -2.81 -13.68 19.42
N SER A 678 -3.44 -12.69 18.80
CA SER A 678 -4.24 -11.69 19.49
C SER A 678 -5.55 -11.40 18.76
N GLY A 679 -6.45 -10.68 19.42
CA GLY A 679 -7.76 -10.31 18.88
C GLY A 679 -8.89 -11.24 19.35
N THR A 680 -10.13 -10.79 19.13
CA THR A 680 -11.34 -11.45 19.65
C THR A 680 -11.97 -12.42 18.66
N GLY A 681 -11.36 -12.62 17.50
CA GLY A 681 -11.90 -13.44 16.42
C GLY A 681 -11.76 -14.94 16.62
N SER A 682 -12.26 -15.70 15.65
CA SER A 682 -12.18 -17.17 15.64
C SER A 682 -10.97 -17.66 14.87
N THR A 683 -10.10 -18.43 15.52
CA THR A 683 -8.92 -19.06 14.92
C THR A 683 -9.03 -20.57 15.00
N ARG A 684 -8.98 -21.25 13.86
CA ARG A 684 -9.03 -22.71 13.77
C ARG A 684 -7.73 -23.26 13.19
N PHE A 685 -7.22 -24.33 13.81
CA PHE A 685 -6.12 -25.15 13.32
C PHE A 685 -6.63 -26.57 13.05
N GLY A 686 -6.49 -27.03 11.81
CA GLY A 686 -6.87 -28.38 11.39
C GLY A 686 -5.95 -29.49 11.93
N SER A 687 -4.84 -29.12 12.57
CA SER A 687 -3.81 -30.01 13.10
C SER A 687 -3.26 -29.47 14.43
N HIS A 688 -1.95 -29.60 14.70
CA HIS A 688 -1.32 -29.11 15.92
C HIS A 688 -1.02 -27.61 15.82
N ALA A 689 -1.02 -26.92 16.95
CA ALA A 689 -0.70 -25.50 17.04
C ALA A 689 0.31 -25.24 18.17
N ALA A 690 1.28 -24.37 17.90
CA ALA A 690 2.18 -23.80 18.89
C ALA A 690 2.09 -22.28 18.82
N ILE A 691 1.73 -21.61 19.93
CA ILE A 691 1.51 -20.16 19.96
C ILE A 691 2.42 -19.57 21.03
N ALA A 692 3.57 -19.06 20.61
CA ALA A 692 4.61 -18.58 21.52
C ALA A 692 4.13 -17.40 22.39
N GLY A 693 3.44 -16.43 21.80
CA GLY A 693 2.83 -15.31 22.51
C GLY A 693 1.58 -15.66 23.34
N GLY A 694 1.16 -16.93 23.36
CA GLY A 694 -0.01 -17.39 24.08
C GLY A 694 -1.36 -17.00 23.47
N VAL A 695 -2.43 -17.35 24.18
CA VAL A 695 -3.82 -17.02 23.84
C VAL A 695 -4.40 -16.14 24.95
N SER A 696 -4.80 -14.92 24.58
CA SER A 696 -5.33 -13.93 25.51
C SER A 696 -6.81 -13.58 25.31
N ALA A 697 -7.36 -13.84 24.12
CA ALA A 697 -8.74 -13.53 23.76
C ALA A 697 -9.21 -14.40 22.57
N GLY A 698 -10.48 -14.22 22.20
CA GLY A 698 -11.08 -14.87 21.02
C GLY A 698 -11.39 -16.35 21.22
N THR A 699 -11.73 -17.01 20.12
CA THR A 699 -12.01 -18.45 20.09
C THR A 699 -10.87 -19.15 19.37
N VAL A 700 -10.23 -20.13 20.02
CA VAL A 700 -9.14 -20.92 19.45
C VAL A 700 -9.53 -22.39 19.44
N THR A 701 -9.53 -23.01 18.27
CA THR A 701 -9.76 -24.44 18.12
C THR A 701 -8.57 -25.11 17.47
N ALA A 702 -7.88 -26.01 18.17
CA ALA A 702 -6.87 -26.89 17.60
C ALA A 702 -7.41 -28.32 17.54
N VAL A 703 -7.52 -28.90 16.34
CA VAL A 703 -7.97 -30.29 16.20
C VAL A 703 -6.95 -31.25 16.85
N GLY A 704 -5.65 -30.95 16.71
CA GLY A 704 -4.57 -31.66 17.38
C GLY A 704 -4.19 -31.05 18.73
N GLY A 705 -2.91 -31.21 19.08
CA GLY A 705 -2.33 -30.62 20.30
C GLY A 705 -2.09 -29.12 20.20
N LEU A 706 -2.32 -28.41 21.30
CA LEU A 706 -2.01 -27.00 21.48
C LEU A 706 -0.87 -26.82 22.50
N THR A 707 0.18 -26.10 22.10
CA THR A 707 1.22 -25.60 23.02
C THR A 707 1.11 -24.09 23.14
N ALA A 708 0.65 -23.59 24.29
CA ALA A 708 0.47 -22.16 24.52
C ALA A 708 0.29 -21.82 26.01
N THR A 709 0.73 -20.62 26.42
CA THR A 709 0.24 -19.98 27.65
C THR A 709 -1.16 -19.45 27.41
N ILE A 710 -2.08 -19.67 28.37
CA ILE A 710 -3.48 -19.27 28.24
C ILE A 710 -3.82 -18.23 29.31
N THR A 711 -4.11 -17.01 28.88
CA THR A 711 -4.51 -15.92 29.79
C THR A 711 -5.96 -15.50 29.59
N GLY A 712 -6.64 -15.96 28.53
CA GLY A 712 -8.03 -15.66 28.23
C GLY A 712 -8.56 -16.39 26.98
N GLY A 713 -9.77 -16.04 26.56
CA GLY A 713 -10.43 -16.63 25.38
C GLY A 713 -11.13 -17.97 25.65
N ALA A 714 -11.77 -18.50 24.60
CA ALA A 714 -12.38 -19.83 24.58
C ALA A 714 -11.50 -20.79 23.76
N VAL A 715 -10.95 -21.80 24.42
CA VAL A 715 -9.93 -22.70 23.83
C VAL A 715 -10.45 -24.13 23.81
N THR A 716 -10.48 -24.73 22.63
CA THR A 716 -10.76 -26.16 22.44
C THR A 716 -9.56 -26.82 21.79
N ALA A 717 -9.03 -27.90 22.38
CA ALA A 717 -7.89 -28.62 21.81
C ALA A 717 -8.00 -30.14 21.96
N GLY A 718 -7.40 -30.87 21.01
CA GLY A 718 -7.23 -32.32 21.10
C GLY A 718 -6.31 -32.73 22.26
N SER A 719 -5.28 -31.94 22.55
CA SER A 719 -4.46 -32.03 23.77
C SER A 719 -3.88 -30.66 24.12
N LEU A 720 -3.41 -30.47 25.35
CA LEU A 720 -2.82 -29.21 25.81
C LEU A 720 -1.47 -29.42 26.49
N THR A 721 -0.49 -28.63 26.10
CA THR A 721 0.73 -28.38 26.90
C THR A 721 0.80 -26.88 27.21
N SER A 722 0.80 -26.52 28.48
CA SER A 722 0.78 -25.12 28.92
C SER A 722 1.67 -24.90 30.14
N GLU A 723 2.49 -23.86 30.09
CA GLU A 723 3.24 -23.42 31.28
C GLU A 723 2.28 -22.79 32.29
N THR A 724 1.40 -21.89 31.85
CA THR A 724 0.42 -21.23 32.72
C THR A 724 -0.94 -21.13 32.05
N VAL A 725 -1.97 -21.48 32.82
CA VAL A 725 -3.37 -21.11 32.55
C VAL A 725 -3.81 -20.16 33.65
N SER A 726 -4.05 -18.89 33.32
CA SER A 726 -4.47 -17.85 34.27
C SER A 726 -5.84 -17.26 33.96
N GLY A 727 -6.52 -17.71 32.90
CA GLY A 727 -7.83 -17.23 32.48
C GLY A 727 -8.43 -18.03 31.33
N GLY A 728 -9.62 -17.63 30.88
CA GLY A 728 -10.32 -18.24 29.74
C GLY A 728 -11.19 -19.44 30.11
N THR A 729 -11.77 -20.06 29.08
CA THR A 729 -12.60 -21.27 29.16
C THR A 729 -12.01 -22.34 28.25
N LEU A 730 -11.60 -23.46 28.82
CA LEU A 730 -10.86 -24.52 28.13
C LEU A 730 -11.70 -25.81 28.04
N GLY A 731 -11.73 -26.43 26.87
CA GLY A 731 -12.26 -27.77 26.63
C GLY A 731 -11.20 -28.66 25.98
N ILE A 732 -10.60 -29.56 26.76
CA ILE A 732 -9.50 -30.42 26.29
C ILE A 732 -9.97 -31.87 26.21
N ALA A 733 -9.98 -32.41 24.99
CA ALA A 733 -10.52 -33.75 24.73
C ALA A 733 -9.55 -34.88 25.16
N GLY A 734 -8.26 -34.71 24.88
CA GLY A 734 -7.20 -35.66 25.21
C GLY A 734 -6.37 -35.22 26.41
N SER A 735 -5.07 -35.51 26.38
CA SER A 735 -4.19 -35.24 27.52
C SER A 735 -3.95 -33.75 27.75
N ALA A 736 -3.78 -33.36 29.02
CA ALA A 736 -3.44 -32.01 29.42
C ALA A 736 -2.23 -32.02 30.36
N ALA A 737 -1.17 -31.29 30.01
CA ALA A 737 -0.01 -31.03 30.85
C ALA A 737 0.08 -29.52 31.13
N ILE A 738 -0.23 -29.13 32.36
CA ILE A 738 -0.30 -27.73 32.81
C ILE A 738 0.68 -27.54 33.96
N THR A 739 1.65 -26.64 33.85
CA THR A 739 2.58 -26.42 34.97
C THR A 739 1.89 -25.66 36.10
N ARG A 740 1.16 -24.58 35.79
CA ARG A 740 0.39 -23.80 36.79
C ARG A 740 -0.99 -23.42 36.29
N PHE A 741 -2.02 -23.74 37.07
CA PHE A 741 -3.40 -23.31 36.84
C PHE A 741 -3.80 -22.30 37.92
N SER A 742 -4.10 -21.07 37.53
CA SER A 742 -4.32 -19.94 38.43
C SER A 742 -5.44 -19.00 38.00
N GLY A 743 -6.42 -19.51 37.26
CA GLY A 743 -7.58 -18.75 36.83
C GLY A 743 -8.27 -19.36 35.62
N GLY A 744 -9.49 -18.90 35.33
CA GLY A 744 -10.31 -19.45 34.26
C GLY A 744 -11.04 -20.73 34.64
N SER A 745 -11.61 -21.38 33.63
CA SER A 745 -12.34 -22.64 33.76
C SER A 745 -11.84 -23.67 32.74
N ALA A 746 -11.72 -24.93 33.13
CA ALA A 746 -11.28 -26.01 32.25
C ALA A 746 -12.08 -27.30 32.46
N THR A 747 -12.48 -27.94 31.36
CA THR A 747 -12.94 -29.33 31.33
C THR A 747 -11.85 -30.18 30.70
N LEU A 748 -11.29 -31.12 31.46
CA LEU A 748 -10.19 -32.00 31.05
C LEU A 748 -10.73 -33.43 30.93
N ALA A 749 -10.99 -33.86 29.70
CA ALA A 749 -11.63 -35.14 29.41
C ALA A 749 -10.65 -36.31 29.25
N GLY A 750 -9.36 -36.04 28.99
CA GLY A 750 -8.30 -37.05 29.01
C GLY A 750 -7.46 -37.00 30.28
N PRO A 751 -6.34 -37.77 30.32
CA PRO A 751 -5.41 -37.74 31.44
C PRO A 751 -4.82 -36.34 31.65
N ALA A 752 -4.82 -35.87 32.89
CA ALA A 752 -4.36 -34.52 33.24
C ALA A 752 -3.19 -34.53 34.23
N THR A 753 -2.21 -33.66 34.01
CA THR A 753 -1.16 -33.33 34.99
C THR A 753 -1.17 -31.83 35.20
N ILE A 754 -1.36 -31.40 36.45
CA ILE A 754 -1.25 -30.01 36.87
C ILE A 754 -0.15 -29.91 37.93
N GLY A 755 0.89 -29.11 37.70
CA GLY A 755 1.94 -28.91 38.71
C GLY A 755 1.38 -28.21 39.95
N THR A 756 0.80 -27.02 39.78
CA THR A 756 0.16 -26.27 40.88
C THR A 756 -1.24 -25.82 40.48
N MET A 757 -2.24 -26.19 41.29
CA MET A 757 -3.61 -25.71 41.21
C MET A 757 -3.81 -24.60 42.25
N ALA A 758 -3.70 -23.34 41.82
CA ALA A 758 -3.73 -22.16 42.69
C ALA A 758 -5.12 -21.53 42.81
N SER A 759 -5.88 -21.44 41.71
CA SER A 759 -7.23 -20.86 41.68
C SER A 759 -7.95 -21.23 40.38
N GLY A 760 -9.17 -20.72 40.15
CA GLY A 760 -9.99 -21.05 38.97
C GLY A 760 -10.80 -22.34 39.15
N SER A 761 -11.37 -22.88 38.08
CA SER A 761 -12.24 -24.07 38.13
C SER A 761 -11.79 -25.16 37.16
N VAL A 762 -11.57 -26.37 37.64
CA VAL A 762 -11.23 -27.54 36.82
C VAL A 762 -12.26 -28.65 37.06
N THR A 763 -12.88 -29.10 35.97
CA THR A 763 -13.66 -30.33 35.92
C THR A 763 -12.81 -31.42 35.29
N LEU A 764 -12.51 -32.45 36.06
CA LEU A 764 -11.75 -33.62 35.62
C LEU A 764 -12.76 -34.70 35.23
N SER A 765 -12.78 -35.12 33.97
CA SER A 765 -13.65 -36.20 33.49
C SER A 765 -12.89 -37.36 32.82
N GLY A 766 -11.56 -37.26 32.73
CA GLY A 766 -10.70 -38.36 32.30
C GLY A 766 -10.52 -39.45 33.36
N SER A 767 -9.86 -40.54 33.00
CA SER A 767 -9.62 -41.67 33.91
C SER A 767 -8.72 -41.32 35.09
N THR A 768 -7.67 -40.52 34.85
CA THR A 768 -6.64 -40.18 35.84
C THR A 768 -6.26 -38.71 35.77
N ALA A 769 -5.93 -38.14 36.93
CA ALA A 769 -5.31 -36.82 37.01
C ALA A 769 -4.27 -36.78 38.13
N THR A 770 -3.22 -35.97 37.96
CA THR A 770 -2.23 -35.67 39.01
C THR A 770 -2.20 -34.16 39.25
N ILE A 771 -2.28 -33.76 40.52
CA ILE A 771 -2.01 -32.39 40.96
C ILE A 771 -0.85 -32.44 41.97
N THR A 772 0.32 -31.91 41.64
CA THR A 772 1.47 -31.98 42.59
C THR A 772 1.21 -31.11 43.82
N THR A 773 0.80 -29.86 43.62
CA THR A 773 0.47 -28.91 44.69
C THR A 773 -0.97 -28.40 44.54
N LEU A 774 -1.85 -28.76 45.47
CA LEU A 774 -3.25 -28.33 45.49
C LEU A 774 -3.42 -27.20 46.52
N SER A 775 -3.63 -25.97 46.05
CA SER A 775 -3.64 -24.76 46.89
C SER A 775 -4.97 -24.00 46.88
N GLY A 776 -5.73 -24.02 45.79
CA GLY A 776 -7.01 -23.30 45.74
C GLY A 776 -7.82 -23.53 44.49
N GLY A 777 -8.97 -22.84 44.40
CA GLY A 777 -9.92 -22.95 43.29
C GLY A 777 -10.99 -24.04 43.49
N ARG A 778 -11.68 -24.39 42.42
CA ARG A 778 -12.71 -25.43 42.38
C ARG A 778 -12.19 -26.63 41.60
N VAL A 779 -12.23 -27.82 42.20
CA VAL A 779 -11.86 -29.08 41.56
C VAL A 779 -13.03 -30.04 41.65
N SER A 780 -13.57 -30.45 40.50
CA SER A 780 -14.67 -31.39 40.41
C SER A 780 -14.21 -32.71 39.80
N LEU A 781 -14.43 -33.82 40.50
CA LEU A 781 -14.12 -35.18 40.06
C LEU A 781 -15.35 -35.78 39.37
N GLY A 782 -15.34 -35.82 38.03
CA GLY A 782 -16.38 -36.42 37.20
C GLY A 782 -16.12 -37.90 36.90
N GLY A 783 -15.63 -38.66 37.88
CA GLY A 783 -15.19 -40.06 37.71
C GLY A 783 -13.67 -40.26 37.75
N THR A 784 -12.89 -39.18 37.79
CA THR A 784 -11.42 -39.23 37.76
C THR A 784 -10.81 -39.74 39.06
N ALA A 785 -9.77 -40.57 38.96
CA ALA A 785 -8.85 -40.85 40.07
C ALA A 785 -7.80 -39.73 40.15
N LEU A 786 -8.00 -38.77 41.07
CA LEU A 786 -7.11 -37.64 41.30
C LEU A 786 -6.02 -38.02 42.31
N THR A 787 -4.76 -37.95 41.90
CA THR A 787 -3.58 -38.11 42.77
C THR A 787 -3.02 -36.75 43.16
N VAL A 788 -2.81 -36.53 44.46
CA VAL A 788 -2.25 -35.29 45.01
C VAL A 788 -1.04 -35.58 45.88
N SER A 789 0.02 -34.77 45.75
CA SER A 789 1.25 -34.94 46.55
C SER A 789 1.28 -34.06 47.81
N GLY A 790 0.72 -32.84 47.74
CA GLY A 790 0.60 -31.96 48.90
C GLY A 790 -0.06 -30.61 48.58
N GLY A 791 -0.03 -29.68 49.53
CA GLY A 791 -0.55 -28.31 49.42
C GLY A 791 -1.54 -27.95 50.54
N THR A 792 -1.90 -26.68 50.64
CA THR A 792 -2.94 -26.19 51.56
C THR A 792 -4.12 -25.71 50.75
N PHE A 793 -5.20 -26.47 50.72
CA PHE A 793 -6.35 -26.25 49.87
C PHE A 793 -7.50 -25.61 50.64
N ALA A 794 -7.77 -24.34 50.36
CA ALA A 794 -8.92 -23.59 50.87
C ALA A 794 -10.05 -23.46 49.83
N GLY A 795 -10.05 -24.32 48.82
CA GLY A 795 -10.97 -24.28 47.68
C GLY A 795 -12.20 -25.18 47.83
N THR A 796 -12.95 -25.36 46.75
CA THR A 796 -14.08 -26.30 46.71
C THR A 796 -13.67 -27.58 46.02
N LEU A 797 -13.75 -28.70 46.73
CA LEU A 797 -13.59 -30.05 46.18
C LEU A 797 -14.97 -30.71 46.09
N SER A 798 -15.30 -31.32 44.95
CA SER A 798 -16.60 -31.96 44.74
C SER A 798 -16.51 -33.19 43.85
N GLY A 799 -17.48 -34.10 43.98
CA GLY A 799 -17.60 -35.27 43.10
C GLY A 799 -18.19 -36.46 43.84
N SER A 800 -19.15 -37.13 43.22
CA SER A 800 -19.74 -38.37 43.72
C SER A 800 -19.14 -39.62 43.09
N THR A 801 -18.37 -39.47 42.02
CA THR A 801 -17.71 -40.55 41.29
C THR A 801 -16.22 -40.23 41.12
N GLY A 802 -15.35 -41.25 41.15
CA GLY A 802 -13.90 -41.09 41.11
C GLY A 802 -13.22 -41.40 42.46
N SER A 803 -12.04 -40.83 42.70
CA SER A 803 -11.36 -40.93 44.01
C SER A 803 -10.32 -39.83 44.22
N LEU A 804 -10.10 -39.42 45.47
CA LEU A 804 -8.95 -38.61 45.88
C LEU A 804 -7.87 -39.52 46.46
N ARG A 805 -6.63 -39.42 45.97
CA ARG A 805 -5.48 -40.21 46.43
C ARG A 805 -4.37 -39.30 46.89
N LYS A 806 -4.09 -39.28 48.19
CA LYS A 806 -2.92 -38.59 48.75
C LYS A 806 -1.70 -39.52 48.68
N THR A 807 -0.64 -39.07 48.02
CA THR A 807 0.62 -39.81 47.83
C THR A 807 1.83 -38.96 48.19
N GLY A 808 3.02 -39.56 48.23
CA GLY A 808 4.28 -38.86 48.51
C GLY A 808 4.42 -38.38 49.97
N PRO A 809 5.61 -37.92 50.38
CA PRO A 809 5.89 -37.60 51.78
C PRO A 809 5.28 -36.28 52.27
N GLY A 810 4.74 -35.44 51.38
CA GLY A 810 4.23 -34.12 51.72
C GLY A 810 2.94 -34.12 52.54
N VAL A 811 2.50 -32.93 52.96
CA VAL A 811 1.22 -32.70 53.65
C VAL A 811 0.21 -32.13 52.66
N LEU A 812 -0.99 -32.69 52.62
CA LEU A 812 -2.18 -32.08 52.01
C LEU A 812 -3.11 -31.61 53.12
N VAL A 813 -3.31 -30.30 53.24
CA VAL A 813 -4.24 -29.68 54.19
C VAL A 813 -5.53 -29.32 53.46
N LEU A 814 -6.68 -29.75 53.98
CA LEU A 814 -8.01 -29.35 53.51
C LEU A 814 -8.63 -28.40 54.53
N SER A 815 -8.67 -27.10 54.22
CA SER A 815 -9.04 -26.04 55.16
C SER A 815 -10.39 -25.38 54.81
N SER A 816 -11.25 -26.09 54.10
CA SER A 816 -12.58 -25.64 53.70
C SER A 816 -13.50 -26.85 53.56
N SER A 817 -14.80 -26.62 53.75
CA SER A 817 -15.82 -27.64 53.53
C SER A 817 -15.87 -28.11 52.07
N SER A 818 -16.20 -29.40 51.88
CA SER A 818 -16.28 -30.00 50.56
C SER A 818 -17.58 -30.78 50.37
N SER A 819 -18.00 -30.97 49.11
CA SER A 819 -19.10 -31.85 48.74
C SER A 819 -18.60 -33.14 48.08
N LEU A 820 -17.35 -33.51 48.34
CA LEU A 820 -16.77 -34.77 47.88
C LEU A 820 -17.40 -35.93 48.65
N SER A 821 -18.14 -36.80 47.94
CA SER A 821 -18.60 -38.08 48.49
C SER A 821 -17.86 -39.29 47.92
N ALA A 822 -17.08 -39.10 46.85
CA ALA A 822 -16.16 -40.10 46.35
C ALA A 822 -15.10 -40.50 47.41
N PRO A 823 -14.58 -41.74 47.39
CA PRO A 823 -13.64 -42.22 48.39
C PRO A 823 -12.30 -41.47 48.36
N THR A 824 -11.72 -41.30 49.55
CA THR A 824 -10.39 -40.71 49.76
C THR A 824 -9.43 -41.78 50.29
N THR A 825 -8.27 -41.95 49.66
CA THR A 825 -7.22 -42.88 50.09
C THR A 825 -5.94 -42.13 50.43
N VAL A 826 -5.38 -42.38 51.61
CA VAL A 826 -4.07 -41.87 52.01
C VAL A 826 -3.05 -43.00 51.86
N LEU A 827 -2.28 -42.94 50.77
CA LEU A 827 -1.25 -43.92 50.41
C LEU A 827 0.14 -43.55 50.95
N GLY A 828 0.36 -42.29 51.33
CA GLY A 828 1.64 -41.81 51.83
C GLY A 828 1.61 -40.35 52.29
N GLY A 829 2.43 -40.03 53.28
CA GLY A 829 2.52 -38.70 53.89
C GLY A 829 1.27 -38.37 54.71
N VAL A 830 0.96 -37.08 54.86
CA VAL A 830 -0.12 -36.61 55.75
C VAL A 830 -1.27 -35.99 54.97
N LEU A 831 -2.50 -36.41 55.27
CA LEU A 831 -3.72 -35.67 54.96
C LEU A 831 -4.21 -35.01 56.26
N ARG A 832 -4.27 -33.68 56.30
CA ARG A 832 -4.71 -32.89 57.46
C ARG A 832 -6.04 -32.20 57.17
N LEU A 833 -7.04 -32.37 58.04
CA LEU A 833 -8.30 -31.64 57.97
C LEU A 833 -8.22 -30.40 58.88
N ASP A 834 -8.39 -29.22 58.30
CA ASP A 834 -8.41 -27.94 59.03
C ASP A 834 -9.83 -27.34 59.09
N ASP A 835 -10.81 -27.97 58.41
CA ASP A 835 -12.22 -27.63 58.46
C ASP A 835 -13.04 -28.85 58.87
N ALA A 836 -14.03 -28.66 59.74
CA ALA A 836 -14.81 -29.73 60.34
C ALA A 836 -15.61 -30.54 59.30
N ALA A 837 -15.96 -29.92 58.17
CA ALA A 837 -16.72 -30.54 57.09
C ALA A 837 -15.87 -30.77 55.83
N ALA A 838 -14.54 -30.80 55.95
CA ALA A 838 -13.64 -30.98 54.81
C ALA A 838 -13.91 -32.28 54.02
N LEU A 839 -14.31 -33.37 54.69
CA LEU A 839 -14.62 -34.67 54.09
C LEU A 839 -15.88 -35.33 54.69
N ALA A 840 -16.87 -34.53 55.10
CA ALA A 840 -18.08 -34.99 55.79
C ALA A 840 -18.91 -36.05 55.05
N ALA A 841 -18.77 -36.15 53.72
CA ALA A 841 -19.47 -37.14 52.90
C ALA A 841 -18.55 -38.22 52.30
N SER A 842 -17.23 -38.13 52.50
CA SER A 842 -16.25 -39.04 51.89
C SER A 842 -15.83 -40.16 52.85
N ARG A 843 -15.74 -41.40 52.35
CA ARG A 843 -15.10 -42.51 53.07
C ARG A 843 -13.59 -42.41 52.95
N ILE A 844 -12.88 -42.38 54.08
CA ILE A 844 -11.41 -42.28 54.14
C ILE A 844 -10.80 -43.67 54.41
N THR A 845 -9.78 -44.04 53.65
CA THR A 845 -8.95 -45.24 53.90
C THR A 845 -7.49 -44.83 54.04
N THR A 846 -6.90 -45.08 55.19
CA THR A 846 -5.49 -44.82 55.49
C THR A 846 -4.70 -46.12 55.39
N LEU A 847 -3.76 -46.19 54.45
CA LEU A 847 -2.91 -47.36 54.25
C LEU A 847 -1.55 -47.16 54.93
N ALA A 848 -0.77 -48.24 55.06
CA ALA A 848 0.57 -48.19 55.65
C ALA A 848 1.44 -47.10 55.00
N GLY A 849 2.05 -46.25 55.83
CA GLY A 849 2.84 -45.09 55.40
C GLY A 849 2.05 -43.79 55.19
N GLY A 850 0.71 -43.84 55.30
CA GLY A 850 -0.18 -42.68 55.28
C GLY A 850 -0.73 -42.32 56.67
N THR A 851 -0.91 -41.02 56.92
CA THR A 851 -1.50 -40.49 58.15
C THR A 851 -2.67 -39.56 57.83
N LEU A 852 -3.83 -39.79 58.44
CA LEU A 852 -4.89 -38.79 58.56
C LEU A 852 -4.70 -38.05 59.88
N THR A 853 -4.78 -36.72 59.87
CA THR A 853 -4.77 -35.93 61.10
C THR A 853 -5.73 -34.74 60.99
N ILE A 854 -6.01 -34.09 62.11
CA ILE A 854 -6.89 -32.93 62.20
C ILE A 854 -6.13 -31.71 62.74
N ALA A 855 -6.65 -30.51 62.47
CA ALA A 855 -6.17 -29.30 63.12
C ALA A 855 -6.35 -29.39 64.64
N PRO A 856 -5.51 -28.71 65.42
CA PRO A 856 -5.69 -28.68 66.87
C PRO A 856 -7.11 -28.27 67.25
N ARG A 857 -7.71 -29.00 68.19
CA ARG A 857 -9.07 -28.78 68.73
C ARG A 857 -10.20 -28.86 67.71
N LEU A 858 -9.95 -29.40 66.52
CA LEU A 858 -10.99 -29.55 65.51
C LEU A 858 -11.91 -30.71 65.90
N ALA A 859 -13.22 -30.49 65.87
CA ALA A 859 -14.21 -31.55 65.86
C ALA A 859 -14.60 -31.84 64.40
N ALA A 860 -13.94 -32.81 63.79
CA ALA A 860 -14.12 -33.14 62.38
C ALA A 860 -15.21 -34.19 62.18
N THR A 861 -16.02 -34.02 61.14
CA THR A 861 -17.01 -35.01 60.70
C THR A 861 -16.58 -35.59 59.36
N ILE A 862 -16.59 -36.92 59.24
CA ILE A 862 -16.24 -37.64 58.02
C ILE A 862 -17.31 -38.67 57.63
N GLY A 863 -17.50 -38.89 56.32
CA GLY A 863 -18.59 -39.74 55.82
C GLY A 863 -18.42 -41.22 56.12
N GLY A 864 -17.16 -41.67 56.27
CA GLY A 864 -16.81 -43.00 56.74
C GLY A 864 -15.30 -43.15 56.94
N LEU A 865 -14.88 -44.17 57.68
CA LEU A 865 -13.47 -44.43 57.97
C LEU A 865 -13.16 -45.93 57.88
N ALA A 866 -12.03 -46.27 57.29
CA ALA A 866 -11.45 -47.62 57.31
C ALA A 866 -10.14 -47.59 58.12
N PRO A 867 -10.21 -47.54 59.46
CA PRO A 867 -9.05 -47.23 60.29
C PRO A 867 -8.08 -48.40 60.43
N ASN A 868 -8.55 -49.63 60.20
CA ASN A 868 -7.77 -50.86 60.30
C ASN A 868 -7.05 -51.25 58.98
N ALA A 869 -6.94 -50.33 58.03
CA ALA A 869 -6.30 -50.58 56.73
C ALA A 869 -4.75 -50.42 56.77
N GLY A 870 -4.18 -50.19 57.95
CA GLY A 870 -2.73 -50.20 58.22
C GLY A 870 -2.07 -48.83 58.30
N GLY A 871 -2.80 -47.73 58.04
CA GLY A 871 -2.31 -46.36 58.25
C GLY A 871 -2.70 -45.77 59.61
N LEU A 872 -2.16 -44.60 59.92
CA LEU A 872 -2.39 -43.90 61.20
C LEU A 872 -3.50 -42.85 61.08
N ILE A 873 -4.33 -42.73 62.10
CA ILE A 873 -5.27 -41.63 62.30
C ILE A 873 -4.86 -40.94 63.60
N ASP A 874 -4.46 -39.67 63.52
CA ASP A 874 -4.02 -38.88 64.66
C ASP A 874 -5.05 -37.77 64.96
N VAL A 875 -5.84 -37.96 66.02
CA VAL A 875 -6.86 -37.00 66.47
C VAL A 875 -6.28 -35.79 67.22
N ARG A 876 -4.98 -35.80 67.56
CA ARG A 876 -4.32 -34.72 68.32
C ARG A 876 -5.11 -34.38 69.58
N ASP A 877 -5.46 -33.11 69.81
CA ASP A 877 -6.31 -32.63 70.91
C ASP A 877 -7.76 -32.33 70.46
N GLY A 878 -8.21 -32.93 69.35
CA GLY A 878 -9.56 -32.79 68.80
C GLY A 878 -10.32 -34.13 68.72
N SER A 879 -11.36 -34.14 67.89
CA SER A 879 -12.23 -35.31 67.69
C SER A 879 -12.55 -35.59 66.22
N ILE A 880 -12.83 -36.86 65.91
CA ILE A 880 -13.34 -37.31 64.62
C ILE A 880 -14.63 -38.09 64.83
N THR A 881 -15.73 -37.55 64.31
CA THR A 881 -17.02 -38.22 64.20
C THR A 881 -17.15 -38.88 62.83
N VAL A 882 -17.38 -40.19 62.83
CA VAL A 882 -17.59 -41.01 61.63
C VAL A 882 -19.08 -41.24 61.47
N VAL A 883 -19.67 -40.64 60.43
CA VAL A 883 -21.13 -40.61 60.25
C VAL A 883 -21.70 -41.98 59.89
N SER A 884 -20.94 -42.82 59.18
CA SER A 884 -21.38 -44.16 58.78
C SER A 884 -20.24 -45.11 58.41
N GLY A 885 -20.51 -46.42 58.40
CA GLY A 885 -19.63 -47.40 57.80
C GLY A 885 -18.40 -47.82 58.62
N LEU A 886 -18.42 -47.52 59.92
CA LEU A 886 -17.48 -48.00 60.95
C LEU A 886 -18.29 -48.52 62.15
N SER A 887 -18.04 -49.77 62.58
CA SER A 887 -18.69 -50.33 63.77
C SER A 887 -17.96 -49.90 65.05
N ALA A 888 -18.64 -49.88 66.20
CA ALA A 888 -18.01 -49.62 67.50
C ALA A 888 -16.85 -50.61 67.78
N ALA A 889 -17.01 -51.88 67.45
CA ALA A 889 -15.96 -52.89 67.61
C ALA A 889 -14.72 -52.60 66.73
N ASP A 890 -14.93 -52.19 65.48
CA ASP A 890 -13.83 -51.81 64.59
C ASP A 890 -13.15 -50.50 65.02
N LEU A 891 -13.91 -49.57 65.60
CA LEU A 891 -13.40 -48.32 66.18
C LEU A 891 -12.48 -48.64 67.36
N VAL A 892 -12.94 -49.43 68.32
CA VAL A 892 -12.15 -49.83 69.50
C VAL A 892 -10.91 -50.60 69.06
N THR A 893 -11.04 -51.54 68.11
CA THR A 893 -9.88 -52.25 67.53
C THR A 893 -8.83 -51.28 66.99
N ALA A 894 -9.26 -50.21 66.32
CA ALA A 894 -8.35 -49.19 65.82
C ALA A 894 -7.74 -48.35 66.94
N ILE A 895 -8.51 -47.98 67.97
CA ILE A 895 -8.01 -47.22 69.13
C ILE A 895 -6.96 -48.04 69.87
N VAL A 896 -7.21 -49.32 70.13
CA VAL A 896 -6.25 -50.24 70.77
C VAL A 896 -4.97 -50.36 69.93
N ALA A 897 -5.09 -50.45 68.60
CA ALA A 897 -3.93 -50.47 67.71
C ALA A 897 -3.10 -49.18 67.79
N GLY A 898 -3.73 -48.01 67.92
CA GLY A 898 -3.04 -46.72 68.09
C GLY A 898 -2.48 -46.50 69.49
N ARG A 899 -3.15 -47.03 70.52
CA ARG A 899 -2.74 -47.00 71.93
C ARG A 899 -1.41 -47.72 72.15
N ALA A 900 -1.16 -48.81 71.41
CA ALA A 900 -0.02 -49.70 71.61
C ALA A 900 0.03 -50.23 73.05
N ASP A 901 1.10 -49.94 73.79
CA ASP A 901 1.30 -50.31 75.21
C ASP A 901 0.76 -49.26 76.20
N GLY A 902 -0.10 -48.35 75.74
CA GLY A 902 -0.58 -47.20 76.52
C GLY A 902 0.17 -45.90 76.21
N SER A 903 1.26 -45.97 75.43
CA SER A 903 2.05 -44.80 75.04
C SER A 903 1.44 -43.95 73.92
N TRP A 904 0.41 -44.44 73.23
CA TRP A 904 -0.19 -43.78 72.06
C TRP A 904 0.78 -43.59 70.88
N THR A 905 1.84 -44.39 70.82
CA THR A 905 2.87 -44.34 69.75
C THR A 905 2.63 -45.33 68.61
N GLY A 906 1.43 -45.92 68.54
CA GLY A 906 1.06 -46.88 67.51
C GLY A 906 1.26 -46.32 66.09
N THR A 907 1.77 -47.15 65.19
CA THR A 907 2.04 -46.76 63.78
C THR A 907 0.83 -46.94 62.87
N SER A 908 -0.28 -47.49 63.38
CA SER A 908 -1.54 -47.74 62.66
C SER A 908 -2.72 -47.66 63.63
N GLY A 909 -3.93 -47.48 63.11
CA GLY A 909 -5.14 -47.32 63.94
C GLY A 909 -5.38 -45.87 64.34
N ILE A 910 -6.18 -45.64 65.39
CA ILE A 910 -6.54 -44.31 65.88
C ILE A 910 -5.72 -44.01 67.12
N SER A 911 -4.93 -42.94 67.07
CA SER A 911 -4.10 -42.45 68.17
C SER A 911 -4.28 -40.93 68.35
N SER A 912 -3.64 -40.39 69.38
CA SER A 912 -3.47 -38.97 69.60
C SER A 912 -2.01 -38.67 69.89
N SER A 913 -1.38 -37.87 69.03
CA SER A 913 -0.01 -37.37 69.26
C SER A 913 0.08 -36.43 70.47
N VAL A 914 -1.03 -35.81 70.86
CA VAL A 914 -1.11 -34.96 72.07
C VAL A 914 -1.22 -35.85 73.31
N ALA A 915 -2.05 -36.89 73.30
CA ALA A 915 -2.12 -37.87 74.38
C ALA A 915 -0.78 -38.58 74.58
N ALA A 916 -0.07 -38.93 73.49
CA ALA A 916 1.28 -39.48 73.58
C ALA A 916 2.26 -38.54 74.29
N ALA A 917 2.21 -37.23 73.98
CA ALA A 917 3.05 -36.22 74.60
C ALA A 917 2.69 -35.99 76.09
N ASP A 918 1.40 -36.01 76.40
CA ASP A 918 0.88 -35.84 77.76
C ASP A 918 1.22 -37.04 78.64
N VAL A 919 1.02 -38.27 78.16
CA VAL A 919 1.40 -39.50 78.87
C VAL A 919 2.91 -39.55 79.12
N THR A 920 3.72 -39.13 78.14
CA THR A 920 5.18 -38.97 78.33
C THR A 920 5.51 -37.97 79.44
N SER A 921 4.67 -36.96 79.63
CA SER A 921 4.77 -35.94 80.68
C SER A 921 4.05 -36.35 81.98
N SER A 922 3.67 -37.62 82.13
CA SER A 922 2.91 -38.15 83.27
C SER A 922 1.54 -37.47 83.49
N ILE A 923 0.93 -36.97 82.42
CA ILE A 923 -0.44 -36.45 82.41
C ILE A 923 -1.32 -37.54 81.76
N PRO A 924 -2.16 -38.26 82.53
CA PRO A 924 -2.96 -39.35 81.99
C PRO A 924 -3.96 -38.84 80.95
N ARG A 925 -3.77 -39.23 79.70
CA ARG A 925 -4.62 -38.88 78.55
C ARG A 925 -4.78 -40.08 77.63
N ALA A 926 -5.90 -40.10 76.93
CA ALA A 926 -6.34 -41.22 76.12
C ALA A 926 -7.09 -40.75 74.87
N VAL A 927 -7.57 -41.72 74.07
CA VAL A 927 -8.51 -41.48 72.98
C VAL A 927 -9.87 -42.05 73.37
N GLY A 928 -10.69 -41.23 74.02
CA GLY A 928 -12.05 -41.61 74.38
C GLY A 928 -12.94 -41.83 73.17
N TRP A 929 -14.01 -42.60 73.33
CA TRP A 929 -14.94 -42.89 72.25
C TRP A 929 -16.39 -42.97 72.71
N VAL A 930 -17.30 -42.63 71.80
CA VAL A 930 -18.75 -42.76 72.01
C VAL A 930 -19.43 -43.35 70.78
N ASP A 931 -20.45 -44.16 71.02
CA ASP A 931 -21.45 -44.54 70.03
C ASP A 931 -22.69 -43.68 70.26
N ASN A 932 -23.07 -42.87 69.27
CA ASN A 932 -24.16 -41.91 69.41
C ASN A 932 -25.55 -42.58 69.28
N GLY A 933 -25.61 -43.89 68.97
CA GLY A 933 -26.85 -44.65 68.84
C GLY A 933 -27.63 -44.39 67.54
N ASP A 934 -27.17 -43.48 66.69
CA ASP A 934 -27.73 -43.18 65.37
C ASP A 934 -26.93 -43.86 64.22
N GLY A 935 -25.94 -44.69 64.56
CA GLY A 935 -25.02 -45.33 63.63
C GLY A 935 -23.73 -44.53 63.38
N SER A 936 -23.58 -43.34 63.97
CA SER A 936 -22.32 -42.61 64.01
C SER A 936 -21.52 -42.91 65.28
N VAL A 937 -20.19 -42.91 65.15
CA VAL A 937 -19.26 -43.13 66.26
C VAL A 937 -18.20 -42.03 66.28
N MET A 938 -17.72 -41.64 67.46
CA MET A 938 -16.69 -40.60 67.62
C MET A 938 -15.48 -41.15 68.38
N ALA A 939 -14.29 -40.75 67.95
CA ALA A 939 -13.05 -40.85 68.73
C ALA A 939 -12.50 -39.45 69.01
N SER A 940 -12.09 -39.18 70.24
CA SER A 940 -11.59 -37.88 70.66
C SER A 940 -10.42 -38.02 71.61
N TYR A 941 -9.54 -37.03 71.62
CA TYR A 941 -8.68 -36.81 72.78
C TYR A 941 -9.54 -36.67 74.04
N ALA A 942 -9.25 -37.47 75.04
CA ALA A 942 -9.98 -37.49 76.30
C ALA A 942 -9.06 -37.73 77.50
N ALA A 943 -9.54 -37.45 78.70
CA ALA A 943 -8.94 -37.94 79.94
C ALA A 943 -9.67 -39.21 80.39
N PRO A 944 -8.98 -40.19 80.98
CA PRO A 944 -9.65 -41.22 81.76
C PRO A 944 -10.59 -40.58 82.79
N GLY A 945 -11.84 -41.02 82.84
CA GLY A 945 -12.90 -40.39 83.64
C GLY A 945 -13.85 -39.47 82.87
N ASP A 946 -13.51 -39.02 81.66
CA ASP A 946 -14.44 -38.28 80.79
C ASP A 946 -15.22 -39.28 79.93
N THR A 947 -16.31 -39.82 80.47
CA THR A 947 -17.08 -40.92 79.85
C THR A 947 -17.89 -40.49 78.64
N ASN A 948 -18.40 -39.24 78.65
CA ASN A 948 -19.24 -38.71 77.57
C ASN A 948 -18.43 -37.91 76.52
N VAL A 949 -17.14 -37.71 76.79
CA VAL A 949 -16.14 -37.10 75.90
C VAL A 949 -16.45 -35.62 75.63
N ASP A 950 -16.95 -34.90 76.64
CA ASP A 950 -17.30 -33.49 76.57
C ASP A 950 -16.19 -32.54 77.05
N GLN A 951 -15.03 -33.10 77.40
CA GLN A 951 -13.84 -32.43 77.94
C GLN A 951 -13.97 -31.97 79.39
N LEU A 952 -14.99 -32.42 80.09
CA LEU A 952 -15.14 -32.32 81.54
C LEU A 952 -15.00 -33.72 82.13
N VAL A 953 -14.61 -33.77 83.40
CA VAL A 953 -14.78 -34.97 84.22
C VAL A 953 -15.65 -34.52 85.37
N ASP A 954 -16.94 -34.82 85.35
CA ASP A 954 -17.89 -34.28 86.32
C ASP A 954 -18.84 -35.34 86.91
N VAL A 955 -19.88 -34.88 87.61
CA VAL A 955 -20.85 -35.76 88.26
C VAL A 955 -21.63 -36.63 87.27
N LEU A 956 -21.79 -36.18 86.01
CA LEU A 956 -22.42 -36.97 84.95
C LEU A 956 -21.53 -38.15 84.57
N ASP A 957 -20.21 -37.96 84.53
CA ASP A 957 -19.28 -39.04 84.22
C ASP A 957 -19.18 -40.08 85.33
N ALA A 958 -19.05 -39.61 86.57
CA ALA A 958 -19.13 -40.50 87.74
C ALA A 958 -20.49 -41.22 87.78
N GLY A 959 -21.55 -40.54 87.33
CA GLY A 959 -22.87 -41.10 87.12
C GLY A 959 -22.86 -42.26 86.12
N ASN A 960 -22.31 -42.07 84.92
CA ASN A 960 -22.21 -43.13 83.92
C ASN A 960 -21.37 -44.32 84.44
N PHE A 961 -20.23 -44.05 85.06
CA PHE A 961 -19.34 -45.06 85.65
C PHE A 961 -20.01 -45.92 86.74
N LEU A 962 -20.75 -45.28 87.66
CA LEU A 962 -21.32 -45.96 88.83
C LEU A 962 -22.73 -46.51 88.60
N THR A 963 -23.57 -45.81 87.82
CA THR A 963 -25.02 -46.09 87.74
C THR A 963 -25.40 -47.04 86.61
N LEU A 964 -24.54 -47.22 85.60
CA LEU A 964 -24.75 -48.19 84.52
C LEU A 964 -24.46 -49.64 84.96
N GLY A 965 -23.94 -49.83 86.18
CA GLY A 965 -23.92 -51.13 86.86
C GLY A 965 -22.93 -52.14 86.30
N LYS A 966 -21.85 -51.68 85.65
CA LYS A 966 -20.82 -52.52 85.04
C LYS A 966 -19.56 -52.72 85.90
N PHE A 967 -19.33 -51.85 86.87
CA PHE A 967 -18.19 -51.91 87.77
C PHE A 967 -18.08 -53.26 88.49
N ASP A 968 -16.93 -53.93 88.31
CA ASP A 968 -16.55 -55.21 88.89
C ASP A 968 -17.54 -56.37 88.59
N THR A 969 -18.27 -56.27 87.47
CA THR A 969 -19.26 -57.29 87.06
C THR A 969 -18.75 -58.34 86.07
N ALA A 970 -17.53 -58.16 85.55
CA ALA A 970 -16.96 -58.94 84.45
C ALA A 970 -17.80 -58.93 83.14
N LEU A 971 -18.78 -58.04 83.03
CA LEU A 971 -19.54 -57.84 81.79
C LEU A 971 -18.77 -56.91 80.85
N PRO A 972 -18.89 -57.10 79.52
CA PRO A 972 -18.37 -56.15 78.54
C PRO A 972 -18.84 -54.73 78.81
N ALA A 973 -17.91 -53.80 78.76
CA ALA A 973 -18.15 -52.38 78.98
C ALA A 973 -17.48 -51.53 77.89
N SER A 974 -18.05 -50.36 77.67
CA SER A 974 -17.55 -49.33 76.77
C SER A 974 -16.87 -48.19 77.54
N TRP A 975 -16.23 -47.27 76.82
CA TRP A 975 -15.67 -46.05 77.40
C TRP A 975 -16.73 -45.22 78.15
N PHE A 976 -17.95 -45.14 77.60
CA PHE A 976 -19.09 -44.47 78.25
C PHE A 976 -19.50 -45.14 79.57
N GLU A 977 -19.29 -46.45 79.69
CA GLU A 977 -19.55 -47.20 80.92
C GLU A 977 -18.35 -47.22 81.88
N GLY A 978 -17.20 -46.67 81.46
CA GLY A 978 -16.02 -46.50 82.30
C GLY A 978 -14.77 -47.29 81.92
N ASP A 979 -14.74 -48.02 80.81
CA ASP A 979 -13.55 -48.79 80.38
C ASP A 979 -12.51 -47.83 79.79
N PHE A 980 -11.58 -47.36 80.62
CA PHE A 980 -10.56 -46.38 80.21
C PHE A 980 -9.26 -47.02 79.73
N ASN A 981 -9.06 -48.30 80.05
CA ASN A 981 -7.85 -49.05 79.70
C ASN A 981 -8.06 -49.99 78.48
N TYR A 982 -9.27 -50.07 77.96
CA TYR A 982 -9.71 -50.85 76.78
C TYR A 982 -9.55 -52.36 76.93
N ASP A 983 -9.64 -52.89 78.16
CA ASP A 983 -9.64 -54.34 78.41
C ASP A 983 -11.04 -54.96 78.35
N ASN A 984 -12.04 -54.17 77.96
CA ASN A 984 -13.44 -54.52 77.79
C ASN A 984 -14.15 -54.82 79.12
N LEU A 985 -13.56 -54.47 80.26
CA LEU A 985 -14.14 -54.55 81.59
C LEU A 985 -14.13 -53.16 82.25
N VAL A 986 -14.89 -53.01 83.33
CA VAL A 986 -14.79 -51.85 84.22
C VAL A 986 -14.48 -52.39 85.60
N ASP A 987 -13.28 -52.14 86.11
CA ASP A 987 -12.84 -52.64 87.40
C ASP A 987 -12.12 -51.57 88.24
N VAL A 988 -11.42 -52.00 89.29
CA VAL A 988 -10.70 -51.10 90.19
C VAL A 988 -9.57 -50.32 89.48
N LEU A 989 -9.02 -50.86 88.38
CA LEU A 989 -8.01 -50.19 87.57
C LEU A 989 -8.63 -49.01 86.81
N ASP A 990 -9.84 -49.16 86.28
CA ASP A 990 -10.55 -48.05 85.64
C ASP A 990 -10.97 -46.98 86.64
N ALA A 991 -11.41 -47.36 87.85
CA ALA A 991 -11.64 -46.39 88.92
C ALA A 991 -10.33 -45.66 89.31
N ALA A 992 -9.20 -46.37 89.32
CA ALA A 992 -7.90 -45.76 89.58
C ALA A 992 -7.50 -44.78 88.47
N ASP A 993 -7.77 -45.12 87.21
CA ASP A 993 -7.56 -44.23 86.08
C ASP A 993 -8.50 -43.01 86.13
N PHE A 994 -9.78 -43.19 86.46
CA PHE A 994 -10.78 -42.13 86.66
C PHE A 994 -10.30 -41.09 87.68
N PHE A 995 -10.02 -41.54 88.91
CA PHE A 995 -9.62 -40.63 90.00
C PHE A 995 -8.15 -40.18 89.88
N GLY A 996 -7.29 -40.99 89.26
CA GLY A 996 -5.86 -40.74 89.10
C GLY A 996 -5.54 -39.54 88.20
N THR A 997 -6.49 -39.11 87.38
CA THR A 997 -6.35 -37.87 86.60
C THR A 997 -6.40 -36.61 87.46
N GLY A 998 -7.07 -36.65 88.61
CA GLY A 998 -7.34 -35.49 89.45
C GLY A 998 -8.25 -34.44 88.80
N LEU A 999 -9.02 -34.80 87.77
CA LEU A 999 -9.80 -33.84 86.97
C LEU A 999 -11.25 -33.69 87.40
N TYR A 1000 -11.76 -34.52 88.32
CA TYR A 1000 -13.16 -34.48 88.76
C TYR A 1000 -13.56 -33.09 89.26
N ASP A 1001 -14.54 -32.49 88.58
CA ASP A 1001 -15.12 -31.16 88.82
C ASP A 1001 -14.08 -30.00 88.77
N THR A 1002 -12.98 -30.18 88.02
CA THR A 1002 -11.91 -29.17 87.88
C THR A 1002 -12.07 -28.23 86.68
N GLY A 1003 -13.12 -28.43 85.87
CA GLY A 1003 -13.37 -27.70 84.63
C GLY A 1003 -12.68 -28.33 83.41
N VAL A 1004 -12.68 -27.60 82.30
CA VAL A 1004 -12.22 -28.13 80.99
C VAL A 1004 -10.73 -28.41 81.00
N TYR A 1005 -10.34 -29.68 80.83
CA TYR A 1005 -8.94 -30.12 80.93
C TYR A 1005 -8.11 -29.88 79.65
N ASN A 1006 -8.74 -29.37 78.59
CA ASN A 1006 -8.14 -29.04 77.30
C ASN A 1006 -8.31 -27.53 76.93
N GLY A 1007 -8.25 -26.62 77.91
CA GLY A 1007 -8.33 -25.16 77.72
C GLY A 1007 -6.97 -24.50 77.40
N GLY A 1008 -6.87 -23.71 76.33
CA GLY A 1008 -5.66 -22.97 75.95
C GLY A 1008 -5.70 -21.53 76.47
N ALA A 1009 -4.56 -21.00 76.93
CA ALA A 1009 -4.40 -19.75 77.68
C ALA A 1009 -5.22 -18.54 77.16
N GLY A 1010 -6.18 -18.11 77.98
CA GLY A 1010 -6.94 -16.88 77.84
C GLY A 1010 -7.76 -16.65 79.11
N GLY A 1011 -7.09 -16.23 80.19
CA GLY A 1011 -7.72 -16.03 81.50
C GLY A 1011 -8.83 -15.00 81.47
N ILE A 1012 -10.04 -15.42 81.79
CA ILE A 1012 -11.18 -14.57 82.14
C ILE A 1012 -11.19 -14.39 83.66
N ALA A 1013 -10.81 -13.20 84.11
CA ALA A 1013 -10.99 -12.76 85.49
C ALA A 1013 -12.44 -12.25 85.69
N SER A 1014 -12.98 -12.54 86.87
CA SER A 1014 -14.34 -12.30 87.36
C SER A 1014 -14.79 -10.82 87.40
N VAL A 1015 -16.09 -10.60 87.20
CA VAL A 1015 -16.84 -9.31 87.23
C VAL A 1015 -17.24 -8.89 88.66
N PRO A 1016 -17.30 -7.59 88.99
CA PRO A 1016 -18.59 -6.97 89.42
C PRO A 1016 -18.89 -5.54 88.87
N GLU A 1017 -20.18 -5.25 88.64
CA GLU A 1017 -20.82 -3.98 88.15
C GLU A 1017 -20.90 -2.83 89.20
N PRO A 1018 -21.60 -1.68 88.97
CA PRO A 1018 -21.63 -0.70 87.85
C PRO A 1018 -21.37 0.76 88.34
N THR A 1019 -21.15 1.72 87.43
CA THR A 1019 -21.67 3.12 87.54
C THR A 1019 -21.41 3.93 86.27
N VAL A 1020 -22.44 4.60 85.76
CA VAL A 1020 -22.39 5.62 84.70
C VAL A 1020 -22.24 7.00 85.36
N PRO A 1021 -21.49 7.95 84.78
CA PRO A 1021 -22.20 9.16 84.31
C PRO A 1021 -21.70 9.73 82.97
N VAL A 1022 -22.67 9.96 82.08
CA VAL A 1022 -22.88 11.07 81.16
C VAL A 1022 -21.65 11.91 80.76
N SER A 1023 -21.28 11.85 79.46
CA SER A 1023 -21.04 13.02 78.60
C SER A 1023 -20.81 12.66 77.12
N ILE A 1024 -21.77 13.10 76.29
CA ILE A 1024 -21.60 13.55 74.88
C ILE A 1024 -21.45 12.44 73.81
N ILE A 1025 -22.60 11.88 73.45
CA ILE A 1025 -22.94 11.55 72.06
C ILE A 1025 -23.51 12.84 71.44
N LEU A 1026 -22.71 13.53 70.64
CA LEU A 1026 -23.17 14.52 69.66
C LEU A 1026 -21.97 14.91 68.81
N VAL A 1027 -21.94 14.46 67.55
CA VAL A 1027 -21.41 15.21 66.39
C VAL A 1027 -21.51 14.40 65.07
N ILE A 1028 -21.62 13.07 65.09
CA ILE A 1028 -21.63 12.29 63.82
C ILE A 1028 -23.04 11.94 63.29
N ALA A 1029 -24.12 12.36 63.98
CA ALA A 1029 -25.47 12.32 63.41
C ALA A 1029 -25.91 13.64 62.72
N ALA A 1030 -25.09 14.71 62.79
CA ALA A 1030 -25.44 16.01 62.22
C ALA A 1030 -24.95 16.23 60.76
N HIS A 1031 -24.15 15.31 60.19
CA HIS A 1031 -23.57 15.51 58.85
C HIS A 1031 -24.21 14.67 57.73
N ALA A 1032 -25.18 13.80 58.01
CA ALA A 1032 -25.91 13.06 56.99
C ALA A 1032 -27.32 13.62 56.67
N ALA A 1033 -27.86 14.52 57.49
CA ALA A 1033 -29.21 15.08 57.30
C ALA A 1033 -29.26 16.41 56.52
N ILE A 1034 -28.13 16.95 56.05
CA ILE A 1034 -28.08 18.25 55.34
C ILE A 1034 -27.84 18.11 53.81
N ALA A 1035 -27.54 16.91 53.30
CA ALA A 1035 -27.31 16.71 51.86
C ALA A 1035 -28.51 16.13 51.06
N ALA A 1036 -29.60 15.72 51.70
CA ALA A 1036 -30.73 15.07 51.02
C ALA A 1036 -32.05 15.88 50.99
N ARG A 1037 -32.04 17.17 51.34
CA ARG A 1037 -33.25 18.00 51.25
C ARG A 1037 -32.98 19.43 50.85
N ARG A 1038 -32.48 19.65 49.62
CA ARG A 1038 -32.75 20.87 48.82
C ARG A 1038 -32.30 20.68 47.36
N ARG A 1039 -33.22 20.22 46.52
CA ARG A 1039 -33.69 20.90 45.29
C ARG A 1039 -34.31 19.88 44.31
N SER A 1040 -35.63 19.78 44.34
CA SER A 1040 -36.41 19.94 43.10
C SER A 1040 -37.07 21.32 43.17
N LYS A 1041 -36.45 22.28 42.49
CA LYS A 1041 -37.17 23.04 41.48
C LYS A 1041 -36.53 22.68 40.16
#